data_AF-A0A2E7RJR9-F1
#
_entry.id   AF-A0A2E7RJR9-F1
#
_cell.length_a   1.000
_cell.length_b   1.000
_cell.length_c   1.000
_cell.angle_alpha   90.00
_cell.angle_beta   90.00
_cell.angle_gamma   90.00
#
_symmetry.space_group_name_H-M   'P 1'
#
loop_
_entity.id
_entity.type
_entity.pdbx_description
1 polymer ?
#
loop_
_entity_poly.entity_id
_entity_poly.type
_entity_poly.pdbx_seq_one_letter_code
_entity_poly.pdbx_strand_id
1 'polypeptide(L)'
;MIPSNPLLIFVLFLGTCSPPDNFAPSYRGLHAENGIVWASGTGGTVRRSSDGGQTWHECSVSGAENLDFRDVQGFGFNTAVVMSAGPGDSSRIYRTTNGGQDWKLVVRCPTKDGFWDGIAFWNEQDGLLVGDAVDGHLDLWRTEDGGQSWSPLPKDSRPKVVEGEYAFAASGTSICVQENSLAWIATGGSQSQVYRTENGGQSWTSSSTPFKDSKASSGVFSIHMRDSKNGLLVGGDYESPNLPSTLARTSDGGKSWRTVEGGLPGYRSCVNWHSGAWKTTGTSGTDISFDDGLTWNPFGAEGFHSASGQVLSGDRGRLNLPLSRQSSKQPNILFFLVDDMGWQDTSVPFADFVTEQNRLYRTPAMERLASEGIKFTQAYTASPVCSPTRTSILSGRNPASTGITHWIPGEGDRGSNYQHWASPDWNKNGLGIKDSTLPSILQNHGYRTAHIGKAHFGNLGTPGADPTQLGFQINIGGSHIGHPGSYYPPYGEKGSSHRVPGLDDFRKSNRYLNDALTDKALALIDTFASDTEGRPFFLHLAHYAVHTPIQGDFSLLDKYDTELPQARRHYATMLESMDRSLSRILKRLDVLGLTENTLVIFFSDNGGLVTHGGPPTTCEPLAGGKGTMREGGTRVPMLLRWPGKAEPGTACSTPVISDDFLPTLLEAADIAFPKGDFDGLSWLSLLNGESLPNRTLLWHWPHYWASKPFRDQWDFIGPFSALRKGDYKIVWRWDDERAELFNLAEDPWEHHDLSATEPNLCSQLVRILAEKLIEMDAKRPRFHETGEEIPWPSLE
;
A
#
# COMPACT_ATOMS: atom_id res chain seq x y z
N MET A 1 -24.28 35.60 37.95
CA MET A 1 -22.92 35.48 38.51
C MET A 1 -22.38 34.13 38.09
N ILE A 2 -21.52 34.13 37.08
CA ILE A 2 -20.82 32.97 36.53
C ILE A 2 -19.34 33.39 36.47
N PRO A 3 -18.41 32.66 37.10
CA PRO A 3 -16.99 32.74 36.75
C PRO A 3 -16.55 31.39 36.14
N SER A 4 -15.54 31.25 35.29
CA SER A 4 -14.75 32.13 34.42
C SER A 4 -13.80 31.14 33.73
N ASN A 5 -14.02 30.86 32.45
CA ASN A 5 -13.19 29.99 31.62
C ASN A 5 -11.92 30.75 31.18
N PRO A 6 -10.69 30.23 31.33
CA PRO A 6 -9.58 30.72 30.53
C PRO A 6 -9.48 29.85 29.27
N LEU A 7 -10.09 30.33 28.18
CA LEU A 7 -9.76 29.86 26.83
C LEU A 7 -8.34 30.37 26.51
N LEU A 8 -7.36 29.48 26.56
CA LEU A 8 -6.06 29.72 25.94
C LEU A 8 -6.23 29.45 24.44
N ILE A 9 -6.62 30.49 23.70
CA ILE A 9 -6.59 30.50 22.24
C ILE A 9 -5.11 30.59 21.83
N PHE A 10 -4.48 29.45 21.56
CA PHE A 10 -3.29 29.41 20.71
C PHE A 10 -3.75 29.40 19.25
N VAL A 11 -3.96 30.59 18.69
CA VAL A 11 -3.93 30.78 17.23
C VAL A 11 -2.46 30.70 16.84
N LEU A 12 -1.99 29.48 16.54
CA LEU A 12 -0.81 29.29 15.72
C LEU A 12 -1.26 29.40 14.27
N PHE A 13 -0.94 30.53 13.64
CA PHE A 13 -0.95 30.70 12.19
C PHE A 13 -0.07 29.61 11.58
N LEU A 14 -0.67 28.52 11.11
CA LEU A 14 -0.05 27.67 10.10
C LEU A 14 -0.13 28.47 8.80
N GLY A 15 1.04 28.90 8.32
CA GLY A 15 1.15 29.72 7.14
C GLY A 15 0.51 29.03 5.95
N THR A 16 -0.59 29.61 5.44
CA THR A 16 -0.72 29.66 4.00
C THR A 16 0.54 30.35 3.50
N CYS A 17 1.26 29.78 2.53
CA CYS A 17 2.21 30.58 1.76
C CYS A 17 1.38 31.47 0.83
N SER A 18 0.60 32.39 1.41
CA SER A 18 -0.08 33.46 0.70
C SER A 18 0.86 34.66 0.73
N PRO A 19 1.46 35.06 -0.41
CA PRO A 19 1.95 36.43 -0.50
C PRO A 19 0.75 37.38 -0.31
N PRO A 20 0.96 38.56 0.28
CA PRO A 20 -0.10 39.56 0.36
C PRO A 20 -0.49 40.07 -1.03
N ASP A 21 -1.74 40.54 -1.14
CA ASP A 21 -2.29 41.47 -2.14
C ASP A 21 -2.40 40.99 -3.61
N ASN A 22 -3.63 40.81 -4.08
CA ASN A 22 -4.18 41.00 -5.46
C ASN A 22 -3.38 40.64 -6.74
N PHE A 23 -2.19 40.06 -6.65
CA PHE A 23 -1.24 39.81 -7.75
C PHE A 23 -0.69 38.37 -7.77
N ALA A 24 -1.17 37.48 -6.90
CA ALA A 24 -0.74 36.08 -6.89
C ALA A 24 -1.33 35.32 -8.10
N PRO A 25 -0.53 34.48 -8.81
CA PRO A 25 -0.96 33.81 -10.04
C PRO A 25 -2.15 32.87 -9.80
N SER A 26 -3.01 32.74 -10.80
CA SER A 26 -4.07 31.73 -10.86
C SER A 26 -3.53 30.51 -11.58
N TYR A 27 -3.30 29.42 -10.83
CA TYR A 27 -2.90 28.14 -11.42
C TYR A 27 -4.12 27.44 -12.00
N ARG A 28 -3.99 27.00 -13.25
CA ARG A 28 -5.06 26.39 -14.02
C ARG A 28 -4.60 25.08 -14.65
N GLY A 29 -3.47 25.05 -15.34
CA GLY A 29 -2.90 23.78 -15.82
C GLY A 29 -2.31 22.97 -14.66
N LEU A 30 -2.54 21.65 -14.65
CA LEU A 30 -2.07 20.78 -13.58
C LEU A 30 -1.82 19.34 -14.08
N HIS A 31 -0.61 18.82 -13.81
CA HIS A 31 -0.27 17.41 -14.02
C HIS A 31 0.40 16.85 -12.77
N ALA A 32 -0.09 15.72 -12.25
CA ALA A 32 0.47 15.05 -11.09
C ALA A 32 0.58 13.54 -11.31
N GLU A 33 1.80 13.01 -11.14
CA GLU A 33 2.10 11.59 -11.30
C GLU A 33 3.30 11.20 -10.42
N ASN A 34 3.20 10.07 -9.70
CA ASN A 34 4.30 9.52 -8.87
C ASN A 34 4.96 10.53 -7.92
N GLY A 35 4.17 11.38 -7.26
CA GLY A 35 4.66 12.43 -6.35
C GLY A 35 5.26 13.67 -7.05
N ILE A 36 5.42 13.65 -8.37
CA ILE A 36 5.85 14.82 -9.14
C ILE A 36 4.64 15.60 -9.60
N VAL A 37 4.67 16.91 -9.38
CA VAL A 37 3.56 17.80 -9.73
C VAL A 37 4.09 18.97 -10.55
N TRP A 38 3.40 19.29 -11.64
CA TRP A 38 3.60 20.50 -12.43
C TRP A 38 2.31 21.31 -12.43
N ALA A 39 2.42 22.61 -12.15
CA ALA A 39 1.30 23.54 -12.18
C ALA A 39 1.65 24.75 -13.06
N SER A 40 0.74 25.18 -13.92
CA SER A 40 0.92 26.34 -14.80
C SER A 40 -0.25 27.32 -14.67
N GLY A 41 0.00 28.60 -14.91
CA GLY A 41 -0.99 29.63 -14.63
C GLY A 41 -0.78 30.96 -15.34
N THR A 42 -1.49 31.97 -14.84
CA THR A 42 -1.48 33.35 -15.36
C THR A 42 -0.10 33.98 -15.30
N GLY A 43 0.21 34.86 -16.25
CA GLY A 43 1.46 35.62 -16.25
C GLY A 43 2.71 34.79 -16.56
N GLY A 44 2.57 33.76 -17.39
CA GLY A 44 3.66 32.86 -17.78
C GLY A 44 4.17 31.98 -16.64
N THR A 45 3.37 31.80 -15.58
CA THR A 45 3.84 31.13 -14.36
C THR A 45 3.82 29.61 -14.48
N VAL A 46 4.88 28.98 -13.96
CA VAL A 46 4.98 27.53 -13.83
C VAL A 46 5.69 27.17 -12.53
N ARG A 47 5.19 26.17 -11.82
CA ARG A 47 5.84 25.58 -10.65
C ARG A 47 5.92 24.07 -10.78
N ARG A 48 6.89 23.49 -10.07
CA ARG A 48 6.96 22.04 -9.89
C ARG A 48 7.20 21.63 -8.44
N SER A 49 6.89 20.38 -8.14
CA SER A 49 7.14 19.72 -6.87
C SER A 49 7.59 18.28 -7.11
N SER A 50 8.42 17.74 -6.21
CA SER A 50 8.83 16.32 -6.16
C SER A 50 8.27 15.56 -4.96
N ASP A 51 7.45 16.22 -4.12
CA ASP A 51 6.96 15.67 -2.85
C ASP A 51 5.42 15.74 -2.74
N GLY A 52 4.74 15.66 -3.88
CA GLY A 52 3.29 15.70 -3.98
C GLY A 52 2.69 17.10 -3.88
N GLY A 53 3.50 18.15 -3.90
CA GLY A 53 3.05 19.54 -3.75
C GLY A 53 3.21 20.11 -2.35
N GLN A 54 4.04 19.49 -1.49
CA GLN A 54 4.39 20.03 -0.17
C GLN A 54 5.40 21.17 -0.30
N THR A 55 6.41 21.01 -1.16
CA THR A 55 7.37 22.06 -1.54
C THR A 55 7.28 22.36 -3.03
N TRP A 56 7.50 23.62 -3.39
CA TRP A 56 7.37 24.11 -4.76
C TRP A 56 8.59 24.88 -5.22
N HIS A 57 9.02 24.59 -6.45
CA HIS A 57 10.06 25.31 -7.16
C HIS A 57 9.45 26.16 -8.27
N GLU A 58 9.80 27.44 -8.30
CA GLU A 58 9.42 28.36 -9.37
C GLU A 58 10.19 28.01 -10.65
N CYS A 59 9.46 27.83 -11.75
CA CYS A 59 9.98 27.34 -13.04
C CYS A 59 9.38 28.15 -14.21
N SER A 60 9.02 29.40 -13.97
CA SER A 60 8.25 30.24 -14.89
C SER A 60 8.99 30.54 -16.20
N VAL A 61 8.23 30.75 -17.28
CA VAL A 61 8.79 30.97 -18.62
C VAL A 61 9.16 32.45 -18.80
N SER A 62 10.46 32.74 -18.89
CA SER A 62 10.94 34.11 -19.14
C SER A 62 10.45 34.64 -20.49
N GLY A 63 9.93 35.88 -20.52
CA GLY A 63 9.39 36.51 -21.73
C GLY A 63 7.95 36.10 -22.08
N ALA A 64 7.28 35.33 -21.22
CA ALA A 64 5.89 34.90 -21.36
C ALA A 64 4.94 35.57 -20.36
N GLU A 65 5.33 36.70 -19.76
CA GLU A 65 4.62 37.35 -18.66
C GLU A 65 3.22 37.88 -19.05
N ASN A 66 2.95 38.01 -20.36
CA ASN A 66 1.65 38.38 -20.91
C ASN A 66 0.79 37.18 -21.35
N LEU A 67 1.25 35.94 -21.11
CA LEU A 67 0.56 34.72 -21.49
C LEU A 67 -0.12 34.07 -20.29
N ASP A 68 -1.26 33.43 -20.53
CA ASP A 68 -1.91 32.57 -19.56
C ASP A 68 -1.64 31.11 -19.94
N PHE A 69 -0.83 30.41 -19.14
CA PHE A 69 -0.66 28.98 -19.31
C PHE A 69 -1.89 28.24 -18.76
N ARG A 70 -2.61 27.57 -19.66
CA ARG A 70 -3.86 26.86 -19.35
C ARG A 70 -3.67 25.37 -19.26
N ASP A 71 -2.54 24.83 -19.71
CA ASP A 71 -2.30 23.40 -19.62
C ASP A 71 -0.81 23.09 -19.45
N VAL A 72 -0.50 21.96 -18.82
CA VAL A 72 0.85 21.45 -18.62
C VAL A 72 0.84 19.94 -18.55
N GLN A 73 1.77 19.29 -19.25
CA GLN A 73 2.04 17.87 -19.17
C GLN A 73 3.48 17.66 -18.67
N GLY A 74 3.65 16.89 -17.59
CA GLY A 74 4.96 16.50 -17.07
C GLY A 74 5.36 15.09 -17.54
N PHE A 75 6.66 14.89 -17.78
CA PHE A 75 7.29 13.58 -17.99
C PHE A 75 8.42 13.45 -16.97
N GLY A 76 8.04 13.14 -15.74
CA GLY A 76 8.93 13.18 -14.58
C GLY A 76 9.34 14.61 -14.18
N PHE A 77 10.48 14.72 -13.49
CA PHE A 77 10.86 15.94 -12.76
C PHE A 77 11.56 16.99 -13.62
N ASN A 78 12.09 16.58 -14.78
CA ASN A 78 12.94 17.43 -15.62
C ASN A 78 12.27 17.87 -16.93
N THR A 79 11.32 17.08 -17.43
CA THR A 79 10.72 17.31 -18.73
C THR A 79 9.26 17.69 -18.56
N ALA A 80 8.85 18.78 -19.21
CA ALA A 80 7.46 19.21 -19.24
C ALA A 80 7.17 20.01 -20.51
N VAL A 81 5.91 19.98 -20.92
CA VAL A 81 5.34 20.78 -22.01
C VAL A 81 4.24 21.66 -21.41
N VAL A 82 4.25 22.96 -21.71
CA VAL A 82 3.24 23.91 -21.24
C VAL A 82 2.60 24.63 -22.42
N MET A 83 1.29 24.84 -22.34
CA MET A 83 0.50 25.50 -23.38
C MET A 83 -0.15 26.77 -22.86
N SER A 84 0.02 27.87 -23.61
CA SER A 84 -0.76 29.09 -23.39
C SER A 84 -2.02 29.10 -24.25
N ALA A 85 -3.11 29.63 -23.71
CA ALA A 85 -4.35 29.86 -24.43
C ALA A 85 -4.52 31.35 -24.72
N GLY A 86 -4.93 31.68 -25.93
CA GLY A 86 -5.23 33.05 -26.35
C GLY A 86 -5.34 33.15 -27.87
N PRO A 87 -5.85 34.28 -28.41
CA PRO A 87 -5.99 34.44 -29.84
C PRO A 87 -4.62 34.48 -30.55
N GLY A 88 -4.53 33.71 -31.63
CA GLY A 88 -3.39 33.62 -32.53
C GLY A 88 -2.07 33.42 -31.81
N ASP A 89 -1.13 34.34 -31.99
CA ASP A 89 0.22 34.23 -31.41
C ASP A 89 0.24 34.12 -29.87
N SER A 90 -0.87 34.40 -29.18
CA SER A 90 -0.96 34.18 -27.73
C SER A 90 -1.09 32.69 -27.37
N SER A 91 -1.53 31.85 -28.30
CA SER A 91 -1.49 30.39 -28.16
C SER A 91 -0.13 29.85 -28.59
N ARG A 92 0.60 29.28 -27.63
CA ARG A 92 1.99 28.83 -27.79
C ARG A 92 2.24 27.55 -27.01
N ILE A 93 3.23 26.77 -27.47
CA ILE A 93 3.77 25.61 -26.75
C ILE A 93 5.23 25.89 -26.38
N TYR A 94 5.58 25.64 -25.13
CA TYR A 94 6.94 25.63 -24.63
C TYR A 94 7.30 24.25 -24.08
N ARG A 95 8.58 23.89 -24.15
CA ARG A 95 9.11 22.63 -23.60
C ARG A 95 10.39 22.85 -22.80
N THR A 96 10.50 22.16 -21.68
CA THR A 96 11.72 22.05 -20.87
C THR A 96 12.22 20.60 -20.85
N THR A 97 13.53 20.42 -20.64
CA THR A 97 14.18 19.14 -20.31
C THR A 97 15.11 19.20 -19.10
N ASN A 98 15.22 20.36 -18.46
CA ASN A 98 16.10 20.60 -17.32
C ASN A 98 15.33 21.14 -16.09
N GLY A 99 14.06 20.78 -15.98
CA GLY A 99 13.24 21.13 -14.83
C GLY A 99 12.73 22.57 -14.84
N GLY A 100 12.57 23.16 -16.02
CA GLY A 100 12.08 24.53 -16.17
C GLY A 100 13.11 25.59 -15.75
N GLN A 101 14.40 25.22 -15.72
CA GLN A 101 15.48 26.21 -15.70
C GLN A 101 15.49 26.98 -17.02
N ASP A 102 15.29 26.28 -18.14
CA ASP A 102 15.12 26.87 -19.47
C ASP A 102 13.89 26.32 -20.18
N TRP A 103 13.23 27.19 -20.95
CA TRP A 103 12.08 26.83 -21.76
C TRP A 103 12.33 27.17 -23.23
N LYS A 104 12.19 26.16 -24.09
CA LYS A 104 12.24 26.34 -25.54
C LYS A 104 10.82 26.61 -26.05
N LEU A 105 10.62 27.75 -26.72
CA LEU A 105 9.42 27.96 -27.53
C LEU A 105 9.43 26.99 -28.71
N VAL A 106 8.41 26.14 -28.80
CA VAL A 106 8.31 25.09 -29.82
C VAL A 106 7.48 25.55 -31.00
N VAL A 107 6.27 26.06 -30.74
CA VAL A 107 5.33 26.48 -31.79
C VAL A 107 4.43 27.63 -31.30
N ARG A 108 4.01 28.47 -32.25
CA ARG A 108 3.01 29.54 -32.10
C ARG A 108 1.83 29.19 -32.99
N CYS A 109 0.60 29.45 -32.54
CA CYS A 109 -0.56 29.27 -33.40
C CYS A 109 -0.44 30.22 -34.62
N PRO A 110 -0.40 29.69 -35.85
CA PRO A 110 -0.19 30.50 -37.05
C PRO A 110 -1.46 31.24 -37.51
N THR A 111 -2.62 30.81 -37.02
CA THR A 111 -3.93 31.35 -37.39
C THR A 111 -4.26 32.52 -36.48
N LYS A 112 -4.43 33.73 -37.04
CA LYS A 112 -4.66 34.96 -36.28
C LYS A 112 -5.81 34.85 -35.26
N ASP A 113 -6.90 34.21 -35.67
CA ASP A 113 -8.11 34.05 -34.84
C ASP A 113 -8.23 32.63 -34.25
N GLY A 114 -7.17 31.81 -34.37
CA GLY A 114 -7.12 30.49 -33.73
C GLY A 114 -6.91 30.58 -32.23
N PHE A 115 -7.40 29.59 -31.49
CA PHE A 115 -7.34 29.54 -30.03
C PHE A 115 -7.10 28.10 -29.60
N TRP A 116 -6.08 27.83 -28.78
CA TRP A 116 -5.77 26.48 -28.29
C TRP A 116 -6.26 26.24 -26.86
N ASP A 117 -6.87 25.08 -26.61
CA ASP A 117 -7.67 24.79 -25.43
C ASP A 117 -7.09 23.70 -24.52
N GLY A 118 -6.35 22.75 -25.06
CA GLY A 118 -5.70 21.70 -24.26
C GLY A 118 -4.71 20.84 -25.02
N ILE A 119 -3.83 20.18 -24.26
CA ILE A 119 -2.88 19.15 -24.72
C ILE A 119 -3.07 17.88 -23.91
N ALA A 120 -2.86 16.74 -24.54
CA ALA A 120 -2.86 15.44 -23.86
C ALA A 120 -1.87 14.50 -24.53
N PHE A 121 -1.25 13.62 -23.75
CA PHE A 121 -0.21 12.71 -24.24
C PHE A 121 -0.57 11.27 -23.95
N TRP A 122 -0.48 10.42 -24.98
CA TRP A 122 -0.68 8.97 -24.84
C TRP A 122 0.52 8.32 -24.17
N ASN A 123 1.71 8.88 -24.39
CA ASN A 123 2.99 8.45 -23.84
C ASN A 123 3.99 9.62 -23.93
N GLU A 124 5.27 9.40 -23.61
CA GLU A 124 6.30 10.46 -23.64
C GLU A 124 6.62 11.03 -25.02
N GLN A 125 6.15 10.41 -26.10
CA GLN A 125 6.42 10.79 -27.49
C GLN A 125 5.18 11.33 -28.20
N ASP A 126 4.06 10.62 -28.09
CA ASP A 126 2.83 10.92 -28.81
C ASP A 126 1.89 11.82 -28.00
N GLY A 127 1.51 12.95 -28.59
CA GLY A 127 0.55 13.88 -27.99
C GLY A 127 -0.37 14.56 -29.00
N LEU A 128 -1.51 15.01 -28.50
CA LEU A 128 -2.56 15.69 -29.24
C LEU A 128 -2.83 17.05 -28.60
N LEU A 129 -3.04 18.06 -29.43
CA LEU A 129 -3.48 19.39 -29.06
C LEU A 129 -4.84 19.64 -29.69
N VAL A 130 -5.74 20.24 -28.91
CA VAL A 130 -7.04 20.70 -29.37
C VAL A 130 -7.15 22.22 -29.25
N GLY A 131 -7.73 22.83 -30.27
CA GLY A 131 -8.16 24.21 -30.27
C GLY A 131 -9.52 24.39 -30.95
N ASP A 132 -10.04 25.60 -30.82
CA ASP A 132 -11.26 26.05 -31.48
C ASP A 132 -11.21 25.92 -33.00
N ALA A 133 -12.40 25.91 -33.59
CA ALA A 133 -12.52 25.59 -34.99
C ALA A 133 -11.96 26.68 -35.92
N VAL A 134 -11.14 26.25 -36.88
CA VAL A 134 -10.61 27.06 -37.97
C VAL A 134 -11.16 26.50 -39.28
N ASP A 135 -11.79 27.35 -40.09
CA ASP A 135 -12.54 26.96 -41.29
C ASP A 135 -13.58 25.84 -41.02
N GLY A 136 -14.29 25.93 -39.89
CA GLY A 136 -15.37 24.99 -39.53
C GLY A 136 -14.91 23.59 -39.11
N HIS A 137 -13.62 23.38 -38.83
CA HIS A 137 -13.08 22.13 -38.29
C HIS A 137 -12.28 22.43 -37.03
N LEU A 138 -12.35 21.57 -36.01
CA LEU A 138 -11.51 21.71 -34.80
C LEU A 138 -10.04 21.85 -35.18
N ASP A 139 -9.31 22.76 -34.54
CA ASP A 139 -7.87 22.91 -34.79
C ASP A 139 -7.09 21.84 -34.00
N LEU A 140 -6.76 20.74 -34.68
CA LEU A 140 -6.06 19.60 -34.07
C LEU A 140 -4.62 19.51 -34.56
N TRP A 141 -3.69 19.36 -33.62
CA TRP A 141 -2.27 19.20 -33.90
C TRP A 141 -1.72 17.96 -33.18
N ARG A 142 -0.67 17.37 -33.74
CA ARG A 142 -0.02 16.18 -33.18
C ARG A 142 1.47 16.38 -33.02
N THR A 143 2.02 15.76 -31.98
CA THR A 143 3.44 15.53 -31.79
C THR A 143 3.70 14.02 -31.71
N GLU A 144 4.84 13.59 -32.23
CA GLU A 144 5.32 12.19 -32.19
C GLU A 144 6.77 12.13 -31.65
N ASP A 145 7.27 13.25 -31.10
CA ASP A 145 8.66 13.42 -30.64
C ASP A 145 8.75 14.04 -29.23
N GLY A 146 7.68 13.87 -28.45
CA GLY A 146 7.59 14.31 -27.06
C GLY A 146 7.42 15.81 -26.92
N GLY A 147 6.73 16.44 -27.89
CA GLY A 147 6.46 17.87 -27.93
C GLY A 147 7.65 18.71 -28.37
N GLN A 148 8.65 18.13 -29.04
CA GLN A 148 9.77 18.90 -29.63
C GLN A 148 9.37 19.59 -30.93
N SER A 149 8.38 19.04 -31.63
CA SER A 149 7.70 19.64 -32.76
C SER A 149 6.21 19.29 -32.75
N TRP A 150 5.40 20.14 -33.37
CA TRP A 150 3.96 19.97 -33.51
C TRP A 150 3.55 20.28 -34.94
N SER A 151 2.68 19.45 -35.50
CA SER A 151 2.15 19.63 -36.86
C SER A 151 0.61 19.55 -36.86
N PRO A 152 -0.09 20.37 -37.65
CA PRO A 152 -1.53 20.29 -37.76
C PRO A 152 -1.93 18.96 -38.42
N LEU A 153 -3.00 18.34 -37.94
CA LEU A 153 -3.60 17.20 -38.62
C LEU A 153 -4.22 17.64 -39.96
N PRO A 154 -4.25 16.77 -40.98
CA PRO A 154 -4.90 17.08 -42.25
C PRO A 154 -6.32 17.62 -42.08
N LYS A 155 -6.72 18.62 -42.89
CA LYS A 155 -8.05 19.24 -42.77
C LYS A 155 -9.19 18.24 -42.80
N ASP A 156 -9.10 17.26 -43.71
CA ASP A 156 -10.16 16.27 -43.91
C ASP A 156 -10.22 15.20 -42.80
N SER A 157 -9.17 15.08 -41.96
CA SER A 157 -9.19 14.18 -40.80
C SER A 157 -9.75 14.86 -39.54
N ARG A 158 -9.92 16.18 -39.54
CA ARG A 158 -10.39 16.93 -38.37
C ARG A 158 -11.93 16.94 -38.33
N PRO A 159 -12.56 16.85 -37.14
CA PRO A 159 -14.02 16.90 -37.04
C PRO A 159 -14.57 18.25 -37.51
N LYS A 160 -15.67 18.21 -38.27
CA LYS A 160 -16.48 19.39 -38.56
C LYS A 160 -17.30 19.76 -37.33
N VAL A 161 -17.32 21.04 -36.99
CA VAL A 161 -18.15 21.57 -35.91
C VAL A 161 -19.28 22.42 -36.49
N VAL A 162 -20.32 22.63 -35.70
CA VAL A 162 -21.39 23.59 -36.05
C VAL A 162 -20.98 24.99 -35.62
N GLU A 163 -21.47 26.01 -36.32
CA GLU A 163 -21.23 27.40 -35.94
C GLU A 163 -21.66 27.65 -34.48
N GLY A 164 -20.76 28.25 -33.70
CA GLY A 164 -20.96 28.51 -32.27
C GLY A 164 -20.66 27.32 -31.35
N GLU A 165 -20.14 26.19 -31.86
CA GLU A 165 -19.54 25.12 -31.05
C GLU A 165 -18.04 25.38 -30.88
N TYR A 166 -17.54 25.23 -29.64
CA TYR A 166 -16.14 25.48 -29.30
C TYR A 166 -15.67 24.53 -28.18
N ALA A 167 -14.36 24.34 -28.08
CA ALA A 167 -13.76 23.67 -26.94
C ALA A 167 -13.55 24.71 -25.82
N PHE A 168 -13.50 24.27 -24.57
CA PHE A 168 -13.15 25.17 -23.48
C PHE A 168 -11.69 24.97 -23.09
N ALA A 169 -10.94 26.07 -22.96
CA ALA A 169 -9.67 26.13 -22.23
C ALA A 169 -9.85 25.96 -20.70
N ALA A 170 -10.55 24.89 -20.34
CA ALA A 170 -10.87 24.44 -19.00
C ALA A 170 -9.71 23.62 -18.42
N SER A 171 -8.53 24.26 -18.35
CA SER A 171 -7.36 23.70 -17.68
C SER A 171 -6.84 22.38 -18.29
N GLY A 172 -6.92 22.22 -19.62
CA GLY A 172 -6.53 20.98 -20.31
C GLY A 172 -7.52 19.83 -20.20
N THR A 173 -8.63 20.01 -19.48
CA THR A 173 -9.52 18.89 -19.13
C THR A 173 -10.67 18.66 -20.12
N SER A 174 -10.72 19.41 -21.21
CA SER A 174 -11.65 19.21 -22.33
C SER A 174 -11.20 18.10 -23.29
N ILE A 175 -9.97 17.61 -23.13
CA ILE A 175 -9.38 16.48 -23.85
C ILE A 175 -8.97 15.37 -22.88
N CYS A 176 -9.15 14.12 -23.30
CA CYS A 176 -8.72 12.94 -22.55
C CYS A 176 -8.15 11.90 -23.52
N VAL A 177 -7.10 11.21 -23.11
CA VAL A 177 -6.44 10.15 -23.87
C VAL A 177 -6.34 8.86 -23.07
N GLN A 178 -6.33 7.72 -23.75
CA GLN A 178 -6.15 6.38 -23.18
C GLN A 178 -5.28 5.53 -24.13
N GLU A 179 -4.81 4.38 -23.65
CA GLU A 179 -4.01 3.43 -24.44
C GLU A 179 -4.61 3.12 -25.83
N ASN A 180 -3.76 2.65 -26.75
CA ASN A 180 -4.13 2.34 -28.14
C ASN A 180 -4.62 3.56 -28.94
N SER A 181 -4.01 4.72 -28.69
CA SER A 181 -4.29 5.97 -29.42
C SER A 181 -5.76 6.41 -29.33
N LEU A 182 -6.45 6.04 -28.25
CA LEU A 182 -7.81 6.49 -27.96
C LEU A 182 -7.77 7.92 -27.46
N ALA A 183 -8.61 8.79 -28.01
CA ALA A 183 -8.80 10.13 -27.46
C ALA A 183 -10.24 10.58 -27.57
N TRP A 184 -10.63 11.46 -26.64
CA TRP A 184 -11.92 12.12 -26.59
C TRP A 184 -11.73 13.62 -26.42
N ILE A 185 -12.55 14.40 -27.11
CA ILE A 185 -12.61 15.85 -27.02
C ILE A 185 -14.05 16.23 -26.73
N ALA A 186 -14.28 17.00 -25.69
CA ALA A 186 -15.61 17.51 -25.33
C ALA A 186 -15.74 19.00 -25.69
N THR A 187 -16.90 19.36 -26.24
CA THR A 187 -17.23 20.72 -26.68
C THR A 187 -18.52 21.22 -26.03
N GLY A 188 -18.73 22.54 -26.10
CA GLY A 188 -20.01 23.18 -25.77
C GLY A 188 -20.32 24.31 -26.73
N GLY A 189 -21.17 25.24 -26.30
CA GLY A 189 -21.66 26.32 -27.15
C GLY A 189 -23.06 26.11 -27.66
N SER A 190 -23.26 26.40 -28.95
CA SER A 190 -24.53 26.18 -29.65
C SER A 190 -24.98 24.71 -29.58
N GLN A 191 -24.02 23.79 -29.41
CA GLN A 191 -24.25 22.38 -29.12
C GLN A 191 -23.11 21.80 -28.27
N SER A 192 -23.40 20.75 -27.50
CA SER A 192 -22.37 20.03 -26.72
C SER A 192 -22.17 18.62 -27.27
N GLN A 193 -20.97 18.34 -27.77
CA GLN A 193 -20.60 17.05 -28.36
C GLN A 193 -19.37 16.44 -27.68
N VAL A 194 -19.22 15.13 -27.88
CA VAL A 194 -17.95 14.44 -27.65
C VAL A 194 -17.47 13.84 -28.96
N TYR A 195 -16.29 14.24 -29.39
CA TYR A 195 -15.57 13.61 -30.50
C TYR A 195 -14.65 12.55 -29.95
N ARG A 196 -14.61 11.39 -30.62
CA ARG A 196 -13.81 10.23 -30.24
C ARG A 196 -13.00 9.73 -31.42
N THR A 197 -11.74 9.41 -31.19
CA THR A 197 -10.86 8.73 -32.15
C THR A 197 -10.34 7.41 -31.55
N GLU A 198 -10.12 6.43 -32.42
CA GLU A 198 -9.48 5.14 -32.08
C GLU A 198 -8.13 4.97 -32.81
N ASN A 199 -7.65 6.00 -33.49
CA ASN A 199 -6.47 5.94 -34.35
C ASN A 199 -5.65 7.23 -34.30
N GLY A 200 -5.50 7.82 -33.11
CA GLY A 200 -4.60 8.95 -32.90
C GLY A 200 -4.99 10.23 -33.66
N GLY A 201 -6.29 10.40 -33.93
CA GLY A 201 -6.84 11.59 -34.58
C GLY A 201 -6.93 11.52 -36.10
N GLN A 202 -6.62 10.38 -36.73
CA GLN A 202 -6.76 10.20 -38.19
C GLN A 202 -8.22 10.16 -38.64
N SER A 203 -9.13 9.73 -37.76
CA SER A 203 -10.58 9.78 -37.98
C SER A 203 -11.33 9.92 -36.67
N TRP A 204 -12.55 10.47 -36.74
CA TRP A 204 -13.35 10.79 -35.57
C TRP A 204 -14.82 10.39 -35.74
N THR A 205 -15.43 9.99 -34.64
CA THR A 205 -16.87 9.83 -34.48
C THR A 205 -17.37 10.86 -33.48
N SER A 206 -18.57 11.41 -33.65
CA SER A 206 -19.18 12.32 -32.67
C SER A 206 -20.38 11.66 -31.98
N SER A 207 -20.61 12.04 -30.73
CA SER A 207 -21.81 11.70 -29.96
C SER A 207 -22.38 12.96 -29.30
N SER A 208 -23.71 13.09 -29.35
CA SER A 208 -24.42 14.16 -28.64
C SER A 208 -24.41 13.91 -27.14
N THR A 209 -24.36 14.98 -26.36
CA THR A 209 -24.42 14.91 -24.88
C THR A 209 -25.78 15.37 -24.36
N PRO A 210 -26.17 15.01 -23.12
CA PRO A 210 -27.45 15.44 -22.55
C PRO A 210 -27.44 16.86 -21.96
N PHE A 211 -26.41 17.66 -22.22
CA PHE A 211 -26.29 19.04 -21.71
C PHE A 211 -27.23 19.95 -22.52
N LYS A 212 -28.25 20.48 -21.85
CA LYS A 212 -29.35 21.23 -22.48
C LYS A 212 -29.22 22.71 -22.15
N ASP A 213 -28.34 23.43 -22.83
CA ASP A 213 -28.36 24.91 -22.90
C ASP A 213 -27.35 25.36 -23.96
N SER A 214 -27.82 26.09 -24.98
CA SER A 214 -27.03 26.49 -26.15
C SER A 214 -26.62 27.96 -26.10
N LYS A 215 -25.61 28.29 -25.29
CA LYS A 215 -25.03 29.65 -25.23
C LYS A 215 -23.53 29.58 -25.37
N ALA A 216 -22.91 30.72 -25.69
CA ALA A 216 -21.46 30.85 -25.75
C ALA A 216 -20.73 30.65 -24.40
N SER A 217 -21.47 30.40 -23.31
CA SER A 217 -20.90 30.14 -21.99
C SER A 217 -21.20 28.74 -21.43
N SER A 218 -21.97 27.91 -22.15
CA SER A 218 -22.56 26.69 -21.62
C SER A 218 -22.16 25.43 -22.39
N GLY A 219 -22.08 24.31 -21.68
CA GLY A 219 -21.83 22.99 -22.26
C GLY A 219 -20.92 22.13 -21.39
N VAL A 220 -20.19 21.22 -22.03
CA VAL A 220 -19.24 20.32 -21.34
C VAL A 220 -17.91 21.05 -21.17
N PHE A 221 -17.48 21.23 -19.92
CA PHE A 221 -16.18 21.84 -19.62
C PHE A 221 -15.07 20.79 -19.54
N SER A 222 -15.38 19.61 -19.01
CA SER A 222 -14.38 18.60 -18.72
C SER A 222 -14.88 17.17 -18.96
N ILE A 223 -13.96 16.34 -19.45
CA ILE A 223 -14.14 14.90 -19.72
C ILE A 223 -13.00 14.11 -19.09
N HIS A 224 -13.32 12.97 -18.51
CA HIS A 224 -12.30 12.03 -18.06
C HIS A 224 -12.79 10.58 -18.21
N MET A 225 -11.92 9.73 -18.77
CA MET A 225 -12.16 8.31 -18.98
C MET A 225 -11.30 7.52 -17.98
N ARG A 226 -11.92 6.68 -17.15
CA ARG A 226 -11.17 5.81 -16.22
C ARG A 226 -10.58 4.57 -16.89
N ASP A 227 -11.18 4.18 -18.02
CA ASP A 227 -10.79 3.07 -18.87
C ASP A 227 -11.38 3.30 -20.28
N SER A 228 -11.16 2.38 -21.21
CA SER A 228 -11.60 2.51 -22.62
C SER A 228 -13.12 2.54 -22.82
N LYS A 229 -13.92 2.21 -21.78
CA LYS A 229 -15.39 2.13 -21.84
C LYS A 229 -16.09 3.12 -20.91
N ASN A 230 -15.53 3.40 -19.75
CA ASN A 230 -16.21 4.12 -18.68
C ASN A 230 -15.63 5.52 -18.49
N GLY A 231 -16.50 6.53 -18.44
CA GLY A 231 -16.09 7.91 -18.28
C GLY A 231 -17.21 8.85 -17.82
N LEU A 232 -16.81 10.06 -17.47
CA LEU A 232 -17.68 11.10 -16.93
C LEU A 232 -17.44 12.44 -17.64
N LEU A 233 -18.51 13.19 -17.84
CA LEU A 233 -18.52 14.59 -18.25
C LEU A 233 -19.01 15.45 -17.10
N VAL A 234 -18.41 16.63 -16.96
CA VAL A 234 -18.95 17.70 -16.11
C VAL A 234 -18.99 19.02 -16.88
N GLY A 235 -20.03 19.80 -16.62
CA GLY A 235 -20.28 21.04 -17.33
C GLY A 235 -21.46 21.82 -16.77
N GLY A 236 -21.80 22.93 -17.41
CA GLY A 236 -22.82 23.87 -16.92
C GLY A 236 -22.76 25.16 -17.72
N ASP A 237 -22.91 26.30 -17.03
CA ASP A 237 -22.79 27.65 -17.60
C ASP A 237 -21.85 28.49 -16.71
N TYR A 238 -20.71 28.91 -17.25
CA TYR A 238 -19.72 29.67 -16.45
C TYR A 238 -20.17 31.10 -16.14
N GLU A 239 -21.14 31.66 -16.87
CA GLU A 239 -21.75 32.96 -16.57
C GLU A 239 -22.81 32.85 -15.46
N SER A 240 -23.26 31.62 -15.16
CA SER A 240 -24.25 31.31 -14.14
C SER A 240 -23.69 30.37 -13.06
N PRO A 241 -22.58 30.71 -12.37
CA PRO A 241 -21.82 29.77 -11.54
C PRO A 241 -22.55 29.27 -10.28
N ASN A 242 -23.67 29.90 -9.93
CA ASN A 242 -24.54 29.48 -8.82
C ASN A 242 -25.52 28.36 -9.21
N LEU A 243 -25.67 28.07 -10.50
CA LEU A 243 -26.54 26.99 -10.97
C LEU A 243 -25.84 25.63 -10.80
N PRO A 244 -26.61 24.54 -10.58
CA PRO A 244 -26.06 23.20 -10.50
C PRO A 244 -25.31 22.80 -11.77
N SER A 245 -24.19 22.11 -11.61
CA SER A 245 -23.50 21.51 -12.75
C SER A 245 -24.18 20.23 -13.20
N THR A 246 -24.16 20.02 -14.52
CA THR A 246 -24.67 18.80 -15.15
C THR A 246 -23.56 17.76 -15.21
N LEU A 247 -23.92 16.51 -14.93
CA LEU A 247 -23.06 15.35 -15.05
C LEU A 247 -23.63 14.37 -16.06
N ALA A 248 -22.77 13.77 -16.88
CA ALA A 248 -23.14 12.65 -17.74
C ALA A 248 -22.09 11.55 -17.69
N ARG A 249 -22.53 10.30 -17.83
CA ARG A 249 -21.68 9.10 -17.78
C ARG A 249 -21.79 8.30 -19.06
N THR A 250 -20.72 7.59 -19.39
CA THR A 250 -20.67 6.58 -20.44
C THR A 250 -20.17 5.25 -19.87
N SER A 251 -20.62 4.16 -20.46
CA SER A 251 -20.12 2.79 -20.23
C SER A 251 -19.82 2.05 -21.53
N ASP A 252 -19.89 2.75 -22.66
CA ASP A 252 -19.69 2.21 -24.02
C ASP A 252 -18.55 2.93 -24.78
N GLY A 253 -17.68 3.62 -24.03
CA GLY A 253 -16.51 4.34 -24.55
C GLY A 253 -16.86 5.70 -25.13
N GLY A 254 -17.92 6.35 -24.67
CA GLY A 254 -18.35 7.67 -25.14
C GLY A 254 -19.18 7.62 -26.42
N LYS A 255 -19.71 6.45 -26.81
CA LYS A 255 -20.65 6.32 -27.94
C LYS A 255 -22.02 6.85 -27.55
N SER A 256 -22.40 6.71 -26.28
CA SER A 256 -23.57 7.34 -25.69
C SER A 256 -23.28 7.90 -24.30
N TRP A 257 -24.01 8.96 -23.94
CA TRP A 257 -23.88 9.67 -22.67
C TRP A 257 -25.24 9.78 -21.98
N ARG A 258 -25.30 9.46 -20.69
CA ARG A 258 -26.52 9.50 -19.88
C ARG A 258 -26.35 10.43 -18.70
N THR A 259 -27.33 11.30 -18.46
CA THR A 259 -27.33 12.20 -17.30
C THR A 259 -27.26 11.41 -16.00
N VAL A 260 -26.49 11.90 -15.04
CA VAL A 260 -26.52 11.44 -13.65
C VAL A 260 -27.59 12.23 -12.90
N GLU A 261 -28.57 11.55 -12.31
CA GLU A 261 -29.61 12.19 -11.51
C GLU A 261 -29.03 12.87 -10.27
N GLY A 262 -29.62 14.01 -9.87
CA GLY A 262 -29.20 14.77 -8.69
C GLY A 262 -28.21 15.91 -8.95
N GLY A 263 -27.40 15.84 -10.01
CA GLY A 263 -26.43 16.89 -10.36
C GLY A 263 -25.40 17.19 -9.26
N LEU A 264 -24.65 18.27 -9.43
CA LEU A 264 -23.70 18.77 -8.42
C LEU A 264 -24.09 20.17 -7.96
N PRO A 265 -23.91 20.52 -6.67
CA PRO A 265 -24.24 21.84 -6.17
C PRO A 265 -23.26 22.90 -6.71
N GLY A 266 -23.76 23.81 -7.54
CA GLY A 266 -22.98 24.91 -8.12
C GLY A 266 -22.06 24.50 -9.28
N TYR A 267 -21.25 25.46 -9.73
CA TYR A 267 -20.28 25.34 -10.82
C TYR A 267 -19.11 24.39 -10.56
N ARG A 268 -18.91 23.45 -11.49
CA ARG A 268 -17.82 22.47 -11.58
C ARG A 268 -17.27 22.49 -13.00
N SER A 269 -15.96 22.62 -13.13
CA SER A 269 -15.26 22.81 -14.40
C SER A 269 -14.23 21.73 -14.69
N CYS A 270 -14.02 20.79 -13.77
CA CYS A 270 -13.04 19.72 -13.90
C CYS A 270 -13.59 18.41 -13.33
N VAL A 271 -13.35 17.30 -14.01
CA VAL A 271 -13.49 15.94 -13.50
C VAL A 271 -12.19 15.16 -13.67
N ASN A 272 -11.85 14.35 -12.68
CA ASN A 272 -10.69 13.48 -12.67
C ASN A 272 -11.03 12.13 -12.04
N TRP A 273 -10.48 11.03 -12.60
CA TRP A 273 -10.47 9.73 -11.94
C TRP A 273 -9.09 9.47 -11.35
N HIS A 274 -9.05 9.16 -10.06
CA HIS A 274 -7.81 8.77 -9.41
C HIS A 274 -8.10 7.86 -8.22
N SER A 275 -7.24 6.86 -7.99
CA SER A 275 -7.30 6.01 -6.80
C SER A 275 -8.67 5.37 -6.54
N GLY A 276 -9.43 5.04 -7.61
CA GLY A 276 -10.72 4.36 -7.48
C GLY A 276 -11.91 5.27 -7.19
N ALA A 277 -11.76 6.60 -7.27
CA ALA A 277 -12.83 7.56 -7.04
C ALA A 277 -12.89 8.62 -8.15
N TRP A 278 -14.10 9.13 -8.42
CA TRP A 278 -14.30 10.32 -9.25
C TRP A 278 -14.21 11.56 -8.36
N LYS A 279 -13.42 12.54 -8.79
CA LYS A 279 -13.34 13.87 -8.15
C LYS A 279 -13.78 14.91 -9.16
N THR A 280 -14.56 15.88 -8.71
CA THR A 280 -14.95 17.03 -9.53
C THR A 280 -14.74 18.32 -8.76
N THR A 281 -14.29 19.37 -9.43
CA THR A 281 -14.05 20.66 -8.80
C THR A 281 -14.46 21.82 -9.71
N GLY A 282 -14.79 22.94 -9.09
CA GLY A 282 -14.96 24.25 -9.71
C GLY A 282 -14.83 25.35 -8.66
N THR A 283 -14.96 26.60 -9.09
CA THR A 283 -14.83 27.77 -8.21
C THR A 283 -15.86 27.81 -7.07
N SER A 284 -16.94 27.03 -7.15
CA SER A 284 -17.96 26.94 -6.10
C SER A 284 -17.80 25.74 -5.17
N GLY A 285 -16.84 24.83 -5.40
CA GLY A 285 -16.57 23.69 -4.52
C GLY A 285 -15.96 22.48 -5.20
N THR A 286 -15.71 21.44 -4.41
CA THR A 286 -15.21 20.13 -4.84
C THR A 286 -16.12 19.04 -4.30
N ASP A 287 -16.36 17.99 -5.07
CA ASP A 287 -17.11 16.80 -4.64
C ASP A 287 -16.38 15.52 -5.05
N ILE A 288 -16.65 14.45 -4.33
CA ILE A 288 -16.08 13.12 -4.59
C ILE A 288 -17.17 12.05 -4.64
N SER A 289 -17.01 11.11 -5.56
CA SER A 289 -17.87 9.95 -5.71
C SER A 289 -17.07 8.65 -5.69
N PHE A 290 -17.54 7.71 -4.89
CA PHE A 290 -16.91 6.40 -4.66
C PHE A 290 -17.66 5.24 -5.32
N ASP A 291 -18.83 5.51 -5.88
CA ASP A 291 -19.75 4.53 -6.48
C ASP A 291 -19.91 4.79 -7.98
N ASP A 292 -18.78 5.09 -8.63
CA ASP A 292 -18.71 5.35 -10.06
C ASP A 292 -19.53 6.57 -10.50
N GLY A 293 -19.57 7.63 -9.69
CA GLY A 293 -20.22 8.90 -10.03
C GLY A 293 -21.72 8.91 -9.74
N LEU A 294 -22.26 7.91 -9.01
CA LEU A 294 -23.71 7.76 -8.79
C LEU A 294 -24.17 8.65 -7.64
N THR A 295 -23.39 8.70 -6.56
CA THR A 295 -23.58 9.60 -5.43
C THR A 295 -22.35 10.45 -5.21
N TRP A 296 -22.56 11.71 -4.85
CA TRP A 296 -21.50 12.71 -4.68
C TRP A 296 -21.55 13.29 -3.28
N ASN A 297 -20.37 13.39 -2.66
CA ASN A 297 -20.19 13.93 -1.32
C ASN A 297 -19.33 15.19 -1.40
N PRO A 298 -19.73 16.29 -0.75
CA PRO A 298 -18.93 17.50 -0.69
C PRO A 298 -17.54 17.23 -0.10
N PHE A 299 -16.50 17.73 -0.75
CA PHE A 299 -15.11 17.62 -0.36
C PHE A 299 -14.57 19.01 -0.03
N GLY A 300 -14.85 19.47 1.20
CA GLY A 300 -14.50 20.83 1.65
C GLY A 300 -15.41 21.92 1.07
N ALA A 301 -15.21 23.16 1.54
CA ALA A 301 -15.99 24.34 1.11
C ALA A 301 -15.24 25.23 0.10
N GLU A 302 -14.00 24.86 -0.25
CA GLU A 302 -13.13 25.67 -1.12
C GLU A 302 -13.30 25.29 -2.60
N GLY A 303 -13.29 26.29 -3.47
CA GLY A 303 -13.33 26.08 -4.92
C GLY A 303 -11.94 26.13 -5.59
N PHE A 304 -11.75 25.26 -6.59
CA PHE A 304 -10.55 25.09 -7.42
C PHE A 304 -10.89 25.04 -8.91
N HIS A 305 -9.92 25.27 -9.79
CA HIS A 305 -10.09 25.26 -11.25
C HIS A 305 -9.87 23.88 -11.87
N SER A 306 -8.87 23.13 -11.39
CA SER A 306 -8.48 21.83 -11.94
C SER A 306 -8.02 20.83 -10.88
N ALA A 307 -8.02 19.55 -11.26
CA ALA A 307 -7.61 18.41 -10.46
C ALA A 307 -6.76 17.46 -11.30
N SER A 308 -5.66 16.96 -10.75
CA SER A 308 -4.83 15.91 -11.35
C SER A 308 -4.28 15.03 -10.24
N GLY A 309 -4.56 13.72 -10.33
CA GLY A 309 -4.30 12.78 -9.25
C GLY A 309 -4.92 13.23 -7.93
N GLN A 310 -4.08 13.42 -6.91
CA GLN A 310 -4.56 13.95 -5.63
C GLN A 310 -4.67 15.48 -5.62
N VAL A 311 -3.89 16.21 -6.42
CA VAL A 311 -3.69 17.67 -6.29
C VAL A 311 -4.83 18.48 -6.92
N LEU A 312 -5.14 19.64 -6.31
CA LEU A 312 -6.07 20.65 -6.80
C LEU A 312 -5.35 21.99 -7.02
N SER A 313 -5.71 22.74 -8.07
CA SER A 313 -5.13 24.07 -8.35
C SER A 313 -6.19 25.15 -8.53
N GLY A 314 -5.92 26.38 -8.09
CA GLY A 314 -6.87 27.48 -8.06
C GLY A 314 -6.25 28.89 -7.95
N ASP A 315 -7.09 29.92 -7.80
CA ASP A 315 -6.65 31.32 -7.73
C ASP A 315 -5.77 31.64 -6.52
N ARG A 316 -5.02 32.74 -6.62
CA ARG A 316 -4.22 33.31 -5.52
C ARG A 316 -3.12 32.35 -5.04
N GLY A 317 -2.48 31.66 -5.97
CA GLY A 317 -1.43 30.68 -5.69
C GLY A 317 -1.91 29.42 -4.97
N ARG A 318 -3.23 29.17 -4.93
CA ARG A 318 -3.78 27.99 -4.25
C ARG A 318 -3.42 26.72 -5.02
N LEU A 319 -2.54 25.94 -4.42
CA LEU A 319 -2.24 24.57 -4.79
C LEU A 319 -2.55 23.75 -3.55
N ASN A 320 -3.70 23.09 -3.54
CA ASN A 320 -4.16 22.35 -2.39
C ASN A 320 -3.94 20.87 -2.65
N LEU A 321 -3.14 20.25 -1.79
CA LEU A 321 -3.38 18.86 -1.46
C LEU A 321 -4.80 18.84 -0.86
N PRO A 322 -5.76 18.02 -1.30
CA PRO A 322 -6.89 17.69 -0.44
C PRO A 322 -6.25 17.38 0.91
N LEU A 323 -6.47 18.27 1.89
CA LEU A 323 -5.86 18.16 3.21
C LEU A 323 -5.98 16.69 3.58
N SER A 324 -4.85 15.99 3.63
CA SER A 324 -4.75 14.73 4.35
C SER A 324 -5.29 15.09 5.71
N ARG A 325 -6.55 14.71 5.93
CA ARG A 325 -7.44 15.16 6.99
C ARG A 325 -6.63 15.42 8.25
N GLN A 326 -6.31 16.70 8.52
CA GLN A 326 -5.19 17.16 9.36
C GLN A 326 -4.51 15.99 10.04
N SER A 327 -3.62 15.31 9.29
CA SER A 327 -3.15 14.03 9.77
C SER A 327 -2.44 14.31 11.08
N SER A 328 -2.81 13.58 12.13
CA SER A 328 -2.03 13.61 13.36
C SER A 328 -0.54 13.49 12.95
N LYS A 329 0.37 14.21 13.63
CA LYS A 329 1.81 14.06 13.37
C LYS A 329 2.24 12.57 13.35
N GLN A 330 1.48 11.74 14.06
CA GLN A 330 1.67 10.31 14.16
C GLN A 330 0.92 9.59 13.01
N PRO A 331 1.58 8.64 12.33
CA PRO A 331 0.99 7.91 11.21
C PRO A 331 -0.10 6.94 11.71
N ASN A 332 -1.06 6.60 10.84
CA ASN A 332 -1.80 5.35 11.01
C ASN A 332 -0.84 4.18 10.76
N ILE A 333 -1.07 3.06 11.44
CA ILE A 333 -0.28 1.85 11.31
C ILE A 333 -1.21 0.71 10.90
N LEU A 334 -0.95 0.12 9.74
CA LEU A 334 -1.60 -1.10 9.27
C LEU A 334 -0.56 -2.23 9.26
N PHE A 335 -0.71 -3.18 10.17
CA PHE A 335 0.12 -4.37 10.24
C PHE A 335 -0.62 -5.56 9.65
N PHE A 336 -0.25 -5.95 8.43
CA PHE A 336 -0.82 -7.04 7.67
C PHE A 336 0.03 -8.30 7.90
N LEU A 337 -0.45 -9.23 8.74
CA LEU A 337 0.27 -10.44 9.12
C LEU A 337 -0.37 -11.67 8.46
N VAL A 338 0.45 -12.49 7.80
CA VAL A 338 0.03 -13.75 7.15
C VAL A 338 0.54 -14.94 7.97
N ASP A 339 -0.25 -16.00 8.05
CA ASP A 339 0.06 -17.23 8.79
C ASP A 339 0.77 -18.25 7.90
N ASP A 340 1.92 -18.80 8.33
CA ASP A 340 2.64 -19.87 7.63
C ASP A 340 3.02 -19.58 6.15
N MET A 341 3.39 -18.35 5.84
CA MET A 341 3.79 -17.96 4.49
C MET A 341 5.32 -17.93 4.37
N GLY A 342 5.86 -18.82 3.56
CA GLY A 342 7.29 -18.91 3.26
C GLY A 342 7.81 -17.72 2.47
N TRP A 343 9.14 -17.53 2.54
CA TRP A 343 9.86 -16.40 1.95
C TRP A 343 9.58 -16.16 0.45
N GLN A 344 9.30 -17.23 -0.29
CA GLN A 344 9.06 -17.21 -1.74
C GLN A 344 7.60 -17.49 -2.13
N ASP A 345 6.67 -17.53 -1.16
CA ASP A 345 5.24 -17.84 -1.39
C ASP A 345 4.48 -16.64 -1.98
N THR A 346 5.05 -15.98 -2.98
CA THR A 346 4.57 -14.73 -3.59
C THR A 346 5.15 -14.59 -4.99
N SER A 347 4.52 -13.81 -5.86
CA SER A 347 5.12 -13.41 -7.15
C SER A 347 6.28 -12.42 -7.00
N VAL A 348 6.47 -11.79 -5.83
CA VAL A 348 7.61 -10.88 -5.58
C VAL A 348 8.89 -11.68 -5.36
N PRO A 349 9.94 -11.51 -6.19
CA PRO A 349 11.20 -12.19 -5.96
C PRO A 349 11.95 -11.53 -4.79
N PHE A 350 12.04 -12.25 -3.67
CA PHE A 350 12.86 -11.85 -2.53
C PHE A 350 14.32 -12.31 -2.65
N ALA A 351 14.57 -13.34 -3.47
CA ALA A 351 15.91 -13.72 -3.89
C ALA A 351 16.40 -12.76 -4.98
N ASP A 352 17.68 -12.83 -5.29
CA ASP A 352 18.30 -12.12 -6.43
C ASP A 352 17.92 -12.73 -7.79
N PHE A 353 17.14 -13.82 -7.79
CA PHE A 353 16.56 -14.45 -8.98
C PHE A 353 15.09 -14.83 -8.76
N VAL A 354 14.39 -15.11 -9.87
CA VAL A 354 12.98 -15.53 -9.89
C VAL A 354 12.86 -17.05 -9.71
N THR A 355 12.22 -17.48 -8.63
CA THR A 355 11.97 -18.90 -8.29
C THR A 355 10.79 -19.49 -9.08
N GLU A 356 10.56 -20.80 -8.97
CA GLU A 356 9.35 -21.44 -9.54
C GLU A 356 8.09 -20.91 -8.84
N GLN A 357 8.17 -20.73 -7.53
CA GLN A 357 7.09 -20.19 -6.69
C GLN A 357 6.69 -18.79 -7.14
N ASN A 358 7.66 -17.92 -7.46
CA ASN A 358 7.35 -16.57 -7.96
C ASN A 358 6.63 -16.59 -9.32
N ARG A 359 6.87 -17.59 -10.16
CA ARG A 359 6.17 -17.75 -11.44
C ARG A 359 4.78 -18.37 -11.25
N LEU A 360 4.63 -19.22 -10.23
CA LEU A 360 3.41 -19.95 -9.95
C LEU A 360 2.37 -19.07 -9.25
N TYR A 361 2.74 -18.40 -8.17
CA TYR A 361 1.83 -17.64 -7.33
C TYR A 361 1.52 -16.27 -7.95
N ARG A 362 0.31 -15.75 -7.68
CA ARG A 362 -0.16 -14.48 -8.23
C ARG A 362 -0.50 -13.52 -7.11
N THR A 363 0.39 -12.58 -6.83
CA THR A 363 0.23 -11.61 -5.74
C THR A 363 0.47 -10.17 -6.22
N PRO A 364 -0.37 -9.63 -7.13
CA PRO A 364 -0.18 -8.29 -7.68
C PRO A 364 -0.26 -7.16 -6.64
N ALA A 365 -0.97 -7.35 -5.53
CA ALA A 365 -0.98 -6.33 -4.46
C ALA A 365 0.33 -6.31 -3.68
N MET A 366 0.97 -7.46 -3.48
CA MET A 366 2.34 -7.53 -2.95
C MET A 366 3.35 -6.93 -3.93
N GLU A 367 3.23 -7.17 -5.23
CA GLU A 367 4.07 -6.52 -6.25
C GLU A 367 3.93 -5.00 -6.19
N ARG A 368 2.69 -4.50 -6.10
CA ARG A 368 2.41 -3.08 -5.88
C ARG A 368 3.03 -2.56 -4.58
N LEU A 369 2.89 -3.30 -3.48
CA LEU A 369 3.45 -2.89 -2.20
C LEU A 369 4.99 -2.84 -2.23
N ALA A 370 5.62 -3.75 -2.98
CA ALA A 370 7.06 -3.76 -3.19
C ALA A 370 7.52 -2.62 -4.12
N SER A 371 6.76 -2.25 -5.15
CA SER A 371 7.12 -1.16 -6.05
C SER A 371 6.88 0.23 -5.45
N GLU A 372 5.85 0.37 -4.61
CA GLU A 372 5.54 1.62 -3.90
C GLU A 372 6.32 1.76 -2.58
N GLY A 373 7.09 0.74 -2.19
CA GLY A 373 7.69 0.63 -0.87
C GLY A 373 9.10 0.03 -0.90
N ILE A 374 9.49 -0.54 0.23
CA ILE A 374 10.77 -1.25 0.41
C ILE A 374 10.51 -2.72 0.71
N LYS A 375 11.29 -3.62 0.10
CA LYS A 375 11.32 -5.04 0.46
C LYS A 375 12.51 -5.37 1.34
N PHE A 376 12.29 -6.11 2.42
CA PHE A 376 13.38 -6.63 3.26
C PHE A 376 13.67 -8.07 2.86
N THR A 377 14.87 -8.30 2.32
CA THR A 377 15.28 -9.61 1.82
C THR A 377 15.76 -10.53 2.94
N GLN A 378 16.13 -9.99 4.10
CA GLN A 378 16.60 -10.72 5.28
C GLN A 378 15.75 -10.40 6.52
N ALA A 379 14.43 -10.56 6.41
CA ALA A 379 13.51 -10.44 7.54
C ALA A 379 13.25 -11.80 8.19
N TYR A 380 13.37 -11.84 9.52
CA TYR A 380 13.29 -13.06 10.32
C TYR A 380 12.17 -13.01 11.36
N THR A 381 11.62 -14.18 11.66
CA THR A 381 10.73 -14.40 12.79
C THR A 381 11.54 -14.85 14.00
N ALA A 382 11.20 -14.40 15.20
CA ALA A 382 11.95 -14.80 16.40
C ALA A 382 11.76 -16.28 16.78
N SER A 383 10.88 -17.00 16.09
CA SER A 383 10.66 -18.43 16.25
C SER A 383 10.18 -19.07 14.94
N PRO A 384 10.42 -20.38 14.72
CA PRO A 384 9.93 -21.08 13.53
C PRO A 384 8.44 -21.49 13.61
N VAL A 385 7.69 -20.98 14.59
CA VAL A 385 6.26 -21.28 14.80
C VAL A 385 5.49 -20.05 15.31
N CYS A 386 4.16 -20.13 15.24
CA CYS A 386 3.24 -19.00 15.32
C CYS A 386 3.28 -18.17 16.62
N SER A 387 2.84 -18.74 17.76
CA SER A 387 2.60 -17.96 19.01
C SER A 387 3.84 -17.21 19.52
N PRO A 388 5.05 -17.79 19.56
CA PRO A 388 6.25 -17.08 19.97
C PRO A 388 6.55 -15.85 19.11
N THR A 389 6.45 -15.96 17.78
CA THR A 389 6.65 -14.81 16.88
C THR A 389 5.56 -13.76 17.09
N ARG A 390 4.29 -14.18 17.15
CA ARG A 390 3.14 -13.29 17.33
C ARG A 390 3.22 -12.49 18.64
N THR A 391 3.62 -13.15 19.72
CA THR A 391 3.80 -12.49 21.02
C THR A 391 5.06 -11.64 21.06
N SER A 392 6.12 -12.02 20.33
CA SER A 392 7.33 -11.20 20.11
C SER A 392 7.02 -9.89 19.38
N ILE A 393 6.19 -9.92 18.32
CA ILE A 393 5.73 -8.71 17.61
C ILE A 393 5.03 -7.73 18.58
N LEU A 394 4.15 -8.25 19.44
CA LEU A 394 3.37 -7.41 20.35
C LEU A 394 4.16 -6.93 21.56
N SER A 395 5.16 -7.67 22.04
CA SER A 395 5.89 -7.35 23.26
C SER A 395 7.27 -6.75 23.02
N GLY A 396 7.80 -6.82 21.79
CA GLY A 396 9.18 -6.43 21.48
C GLY A 396 10.23 -7.31 22.16
N ARG A 397 9.83 -8.46 22.71
CA ARG A 397 10.69 -9.36 23.48
C ARG A 397 10.95 -10.64 22.72
N ASN A 398 12.15 -11.18 22.91
CA ASN A 398 12.54 -12.44 22.32
C ASN A 398 11.80 -13.60 23.04
N PRO A 399 11.40 -14.66 22.32
CA PRO A 399 10.82 -15.86 22.92
C PRO A 399 11.65 -16.47 24.05
N ALA A 400 12.98 -16.40 23.97
CA ALA A 400 13.88 -16.84 25.03
C ALA A 400 13.61 -16.11 26.36
N SER A 401 13.42 -14.79 26.29
CA SER A 401 13.15 -13.90 27.45
C SER A 401 11.73 -14.01 27.99
N THR A 402 10.73 -14.25 27.13
CA THR A 402 9.32 -14.36 27.56
C THR A 402 8.94 -15.74 28.05
N GLY A 403 9.74 -16.75 27.71
CA GLY A 403 9.42 -18.15 27.91
C GLY A 403 8.28 -18.66 27.02
N ILE A 404 7.71 -17.83 26.13
CA ILE A 404 6.67 -18.24 25.18
C ILE A 404 7.38 -18.80 23.95
N THR A 405 7.84 -20.04 24.03
CA THR A 405 8.77 -20.64 23.04
C THR A 405 8.14 -21.71 22.15
N HIS A 406 6.83 -21.98 22.27
CA HIS A 406 6.12 -22.88 21.37
C HIS A 406 4.75 -22.33 20.98
N TRP A 407 4.12 -22.89 19.94
CA TRP A 407 2.73 -22.58 19.63
C TRP A 407 1.84 -22.98 20.81
N ILE A 408 0.77 -22.22 21.12
CA ILE A 408 -0.09 -22.45 22.29
C ILE A 408 -1.35 -23.23 21.85
N PRO A 409 -1.81 -24.30 22.51
CA PRO A 409 -1.33 -24.87 23.77
C PRO A 409 -0.05 -25.71 23.69
N GLY A 410 0.44 -26.02 22.48
CA GLY A 410 1.74 -26.69 22.30
C GLY A 410 1.66 -28.20 22.52
N GLU A 411 0.70 -28.82 21.83
CA GLU A 411 0.36 -30.24 21.97
C GLU A 411 1.15 -31.16 21.01
N GLY A 412 2.28 -30.70 20.47
CA GLY A 412 3.15 -31.50 19.60
C GLY A 412 3.64 -32.76 20.33
N ASP A 413 3.24 -33.93 19.82
CA ASP A 413 3.49 -35.29 20.34
C ASP A 413 3.25 -35.43 21.86
N ARG A 414 2.01 -35.18 22.31
CA ARG A 414 1.57 -35.34 23.72
C ARG A 414 2.19 -36.56 24.40
N GLY A 415 3.15 -36.33 25.31
CA GLY A 415 3.62 -37.31 26.29
C GLY A 415 4.05 -38.65 25.69
N SER A 416 4.54 -38.66 24.45
CA SER A 416 4.93 -39.92 23.82
C SER A 416 6.28 -40.38 24.38
N ASN A 417 6.46 -41.68 24.58
CA ASN A 417 7.75 -42.31 24.92
C ASN A 417 8.82 -42.13 23.81
N TYR A 418 8.62 -41.21 22.86
CA TYR A 418 9.45 -41.00 21.68
C TYR A 418 10.15 -39.62 21.65
N GLN A 419 9.92 -38.75 22.63
CA GLN A 419 10.70 -37.52 22.80
C GLN A 419 12.00 -37.85 23.53
N HIS A 420 13.16 -37.37 23.03
CA HIS A 420 14.45 -37.58 23.72
C HIS A 420 14.44 -36.82 25.05
N TRP A 421 14.05 -35.54 25.02
CA TRP A 421 14.01 -34.68 26.19
C TRP A 421 12.58 -34.33 26.61
N ALA A 422 12.39 -34.10 27.91
CA ALA A 422 11.16 -33.50 28.42
C ALA A 422 11.09 -32.01 28.06
N SER A 423 9.90 -31.50 27.76
CA SER A 423 9.71 -30.08 27.46
C SER A 423 10.13 -29.18 28.65
N PRO A 424 10.67 -27.98 28.40
CA PRO A 424 10.92 -26.98 29.44
C PRO A 424 9.65 -26.59 30.19
N ASP A 425 9.82 -25.94 31.34
CA ASP A 425 8.75 -25.20 32.00
C ASP A 425 8.51 -23.85 31.30
N TRP A 426 8.02 -23.91 30.06
CA TRP A 426 7.79 -22.74 29.22
C TRP A 426 6.43 -22.10 29.50
N ASN A 427 6.28 -20.80 29.19
CA ASN A 427 5.08 -20.03 29.46
C ASN A 427 3.94 -20.39 28.47
N LYS A 428 3.19 -21.44 28.82
CA LYS A 428 2.01 -21.91 28.09
C LYS A 428 0.81 -20.97 28.19
N ASN A 429 0.80 -20.04 29.15
CA ASN A 429 -0.31 -19.11 29.32
C ASN A 429 -0.28 -18.00 28.26
N GLY A 430 0.91 -17.74 27.68
CA GLY A 430 1.11 -16.67 26.71
C GLY A 430 1.18 -15.29 27.39
N LEU A 431 0.76 -14.25 26.67
CA LEU A 431 0.76 -12.88 27.17
C LEU A 431 -0.33 -12.66 28.24
N GLY A 432 -0.01 -11.89 29.26
CA GLY A 432 -0.88 -11.46 30.35
C GLY A 432 -1.14 -9.96 30.38
N ILE A 433 -2.04 -9.52 31.26
CA ILE A 433 -2.47 -8.12 31.41
C ILE A 433 -1.32 -7.20 31.86
N LYS A 434 -0.29 -7.76 32.51
CA LYS A 434 0.86 -7.01 33.01
C LYS A 434 1.96 -6.83 31.96
N ASP A 435 1.87 -7.53 30.83
CA ASP A 435 2.88 -7.40 29.78
C ASP A 435 2.71 -6.05 29.07
N SER A 436 3.83 -5.37 28.85
CA SER A 436 3.85 -4.14 28.08
C SER A 436 3.73 -4.48 26.61
N THR A 437 2.55 -4.27 26.04
CA THR A 437 2.26 -4.60 24.64
C THR A 437 2.14 -3.35 23.77
N LEU A 438 2.59 -3.45 22.52
CA LEU A 438 2.44 -2.42 21.49
C LEU A 438 1.02 -1.82 21.43
N PRO A 439 -0.07 -2.61 21.30
CA PRO A 439 -1.43 -2.06 21.31
C PRO A 439 -1.77 -1.32 22.60
N SER A 440 -1.35 -1.80 23.78
CA SER A 440 -1.59 -1.07 25.04
C SER A 440 -0.85 0.26 25.08
N ILE A 441 0.41 0.30 24.65
CA ILE A 441 1.22 1.52 24.60
C ILE A 441 0.61 2.52 23.61
N LEU A 442 0.26 2.07 22.40
CA LEU A 442 -0.36 2.91 21.38
C LEU A 442 -1.71 3.46 21.86
N GLN A 443 -2.56 2.62 22.47
CA GLN A 443 -3.85 3.03 23.03
C GLN A 443 -3.68 4.16 24.06
N ASN A 444 -2.69 4.03 24.96
CA ASN A 444 -2.39 5.03 25.98
C ASN A 444 -1.88 6.36 25.37
N HIS A 445 -1.42 6.35 24.12
CA HIS A 445 -0.99 7.52 23.36
C HIS A 445 -2.03 7.98 22.33
N GLY A 446 -3.29 7.59 22.50
CA GLY A 446 -4.41 8.13 21.71
C GLY A 446 -4.67 7.42 20.38
N TYR A 447 -3.96 6.33 20.09
CA TYR A 447 -4.30 5.49 18.94
C TYR A 447 -5.59 4.72 19.19
N ARG A 448 -6.33 4.53 18.11
CA ARG A 448 -7.41 3.55 18.06
C ARG A 448 -6.85 2.19 17.68
N THR A 449 -7.01 1.19 18.53
CA THR A 449 -6.36 -0.11 18.34
C THR A 449 -7.37 -1.20 18.00
N ALA A 450 -7.14 -1.91 16.89
CA ALA A 450 -8.01 -3.00 16.45
C ALA A 450 -7.20 -4.22 16.03
N HIS A 451 -7.68 -5.40 16.43
CA HIS A 451 -7.18 -6.70 16.00
C HIS A 451 -8.25 -7.40 15.17
N ILE A 452 -7.85 -7.94 14.01
CA ILE A 452 -8.73 -8.74 13.15
C ILE A 452 -8.01 -10.02 12.73
N GLY A 453 -8.67 -11.17 12.92
CA GLY A 453 -8.22 -12.48 12.49
C GLY A 453 -7.49 -13.28 13.57
N LYS A 454 -6.40 -13.98 13.24
CA LYS A 454 -5.68 -14.88 14.15
C LYS A 454 -4.92 -14.11 15.23
N ALA A 455 -5.30 -14.34 16.49
CA ALA A 455 -4.60 -13.81 17.65
C ALA A 455 -3.53 -14.79 18.15
N HIS A 456 -3.96 -15.88 18.79
CA HIS A 456 -3.08 -16.97 19.24
C HIS A 456 -1.98 -16.52 20.23
N PHE A 457 -2.29 -15.51 21.06
CA PHE A 457 -1.36 -14.90 22.02
C PHE A 457 -1.39 -15.54 23.41
N GLY A 458 -2.39 -16.36 23.71
CA GLY A 458 -2.56 -17.02 25.01
C GLY A 458 -3.48 -18.22 24.94
N ASN A 459 -3.40 -19.07 25.97
CA ASN A 459 -4.18 -20.31 26.04
C ASN A 459 -5.63 -20.02 26.45
N LEU A 460 -6.55 -20.92 26.11
CA LEU A 460 -7.95 -20.79 26.52
C LEU A 460 -8.06 -20.54 28.04
N GLY A 461 -8.80 -19.50 28.42
CA GLY A 461 -8.99 -19.11 29.83
C GLY A 461 -7.90 -18.20 30.41
N THR A 462 -6.88 -17.85 29.63
CA THR A 462 -5.86 -16.86 30.01
C THR A 462 -6.17 -15.49 29.39
N PRO A 463 -5.63 -14.37 29.93
CA PRO A 463 -5.89 -13.05 29.36
C PRO A 463 -5.51 -12.93 27.88
N GLY A 464 -4.36 -13.49 27.46
CA GLY A 464 -3.92 -13.45 26.07
C GLY A 464 -4.82 -14.20 25.08
N ALA A 465 -5.79 -14.99 25.54
CA ALA A 465 -6.82 -15.56 24.68
C ALA A 465 -7.79 -14.51 24.11
N ASP A 466 -7.89 -13.34 24.72
CA ASP A 466 -8.69 -12.22 24.21
C ASP A 466 -7.78 -10.99 23.98
N PRO A 467 -7.51 -10.63 22.72
CA PRO A 467 -6.77 -9.43 22.35
C PRO A 467 -7.19 -8.15 23.09
N THR A 468 -8.45 -8.02 23.53
CA THR A 468 -8.87 -6.83 24.28
C THR A 468 -8.20 -6.68 25.64
N GLN A 469 -7.76 -7.78 26.24
CA GLN A 469 -6.99 -7.80 27.49
C GLN A 469 -5.53 -7.36 27.30
N LEU A 470 -5.08 -7.24 26.05
CA LEU A 470 -3.73 -6.84 25.68
C LEU A 470 -3.68 -5.42 25.11
N GLY A 471 -4.74 -4.61 25.23
CA GLY A 471 -4.76 -3.21 24.79
C GLY A 471 -5.36 -2.96 23.40
N PHE A 472 -5.93 -3.99 22.74
CA PHE A 472 -6.79 -3.75 21.58
C PHE A 472 -8.18 -3.29 22.03
N GLN A 473 -8.71 -2.20 21.47
CA GLN A 473 -10.07 -1.75 21.76
C GLN A 473 -11.13 -2.55 21.00
N ILE A 474 -10.77 -3.10 19.85
CA ILE A 474 -11.65 -3.87 18.98
C ILE A 474 -10.98 -5.21 18.65
N ASN A 475 -11.74 -6.31 18.80
CA ASN A 475 -11.31 -7.66 18.43
C ASN A 475 -12.38 -8.32 17.55
N ILE A 476 -12.00 -8.77 16.35
CA ILE A 476 -12.86 -9.51 15.43
C ILE A 476 -12.11 -10.75 14.93
N GLY A 477 -12.63 -11.95 15.14
CA GLY A 477 -11.96 -13.19 14.71
C GLY A 477 -10.83 -13.67 15.63
N GLY A 478 -10.34 -12.84 16.55
CA GLY A 478 -9.22 -13.17 17.45
C GLY A 478 -9.66 -13.98 18.66
N SER A 479 -8.96 -15.08 18.92
CA SER A 479 -9.04 -15.84 20.16
C SER A 479 -7.77 -16.67 20.42
N HIS A 480 -7.81 -17.58 21.41
CA HIS A 480 -6.77 -18.59 21.66
C HIS A 480 -6.47 -19.54 20.47
N ILE A 481 -7.35 -19.63 19.47
CA ILE A 481 -7.20 -20.62 18.39
C ILE A 481 -6.02 -20.29 17.48
N GLY A 482 -5.24 -21.32 17.13
CA GLY A 482 -4.08 -21.19 16.24
C GLY A 482 -4.38 -21.39 14.76
N HIS A 483 -5.56 -21.87 14.40
CA HIS A 483 -6.00 -22.07 13.03
C HIS A 483 -7.52 -22.15 12.97
N PRO A 484 -8.16 -21.89 11.81
CA PRO A 484 -9.60 -21.96 11.70
C PRO A 484 -10.07 -23.41 11.56
N GLY A 485 -11.32 -23.67 11.95
CA GLY A 485 -11.98 -24.96 11.69
C GLY A 485 -12.39 -25.12 10.22
N SER A 486 -12.56 -24.01 9.49
CA SER A 486 -12.90 -23.97 8.07
C SER A 486 -12.65 -22.56 7.52
N TYR A 487 -12.27 -22.44 6.25
CA TYR A 487 -12.23 -21.18 5.50
C TYR A 487 -13.57 -20.82 4.86
N TYR A 488 -14.54 -21.74 4.90
CA TYR A 488 -15.91 -21.51 4.46
C TYR A 488 -16.87 -21.38 5.66
N PRO A 489 -17.93 -20.55 5.55
CA PRO A 489 -18.96 -20.41 6.58
C PRO A 489 -19.52 -21.78 6.97
N PRO A 490 -19.75 -22.05 8.27
CA PRO A 490 -19.72 -21.10 9.40
C PRO A 490 -18.32 -20.85 10.03
N TYR A 491 -17.23 -21.11 9.28
CA TYR A 491 -15.83 -20.98 9.71
C TYR A 491 -15.49 -21.85 10.93
N GLY A 492 -16.08 -23.04 10.95
CA GLY A 492 -16.09 -23.96 12.08
C GLY A 492 -17.51 -24.15 12.62
N GLU A 493 -17.93 -25.40 12.73
CA GLU A 493 -19.26 -25.74 13.25
C GLU A 493 -19.45 -25.31 14.71
N LYS A 494 -20.72 -25.16 15.12
CA LYS A 494 -21.05 -24.83 16.52
C LYS A 494 -20.49 -25.91 17.44
N GLY A 495 -19.65 -25.51 18.40
CA GLY A 495 -18.97 -26.42 19.34
C GLY A 495 -17.58 -26.89 18.89
N SER A 496 -17.14 -26.52 17.69
CA SER A 496 -15.73 -26.71 17.28
C SER A 496 -14.79 -25.88 18.15
N SER A 497 -13.69 -26.49 18.60
CA SER A 497 -12.61 -25.81 19.32
C SER A 497 -11.85 -24.80 18.45
N HIS A 498 -12.04 -24.83 17.13
CA HIS A 498 -11.37 -23.96 16.15
C HIS A 498 -12.33 -23.02 15.43
N ARG A 499 -13.54 -22.82 15.97
CA ARG A 499 -14.51 -21.91 15.36
C ARG A 499 -14.02 -20.46 15.44
N VAL A 500 -13.96 -19.76 14.30
CA VAL A 500 -13.57 -18.35 14.26
C VAL A 500 -14.69 -17.48 14.88
N PRO A 501 -14.43 -16.72 15.96
CA PRO A 501 -15.44 -15.89 16.61
C PRO A 501 -15.71 -14.57 15.84
N GLY A 502 -16.80 -13.87 16.17
CA GLY A 502 -17.05 -12.50 15.68
C GLY A 502 -17.45 -12.38 14.20
N LEU A 503 -17.79 -13.49 13.54
CA LEU A 503 -18.19 -13.56 12.13
C LEU A 503 -19.57 -14.22 11.91
N ASP A 504 -20.44 -14.19 12.92
CA ASP A 504 -21.77 -14.82 12.86
C ASP A 504 -22.68 -14.21 11.77
N ASP A 505 -22.45 -12.96 11.37
CA ASP A 505 -23.17 -12.27 10.29
C ASP A 505 -22.89 -12.88 8.91
N PHE A 506 -21.74 -13.54 8.73
CA PHE A 506 -21.40 -14.26 7.50
C PHE A 506 -21.87 -15.72 7.49
N ARG A 507 -22.50 -16.22 8.56
CA ARG A 507 -22.85 -17.64 8.73
C ARG A 507 -23.67 -18.22 7.58
N LYS A 508 -24.53 -17.42 6.96
CA LYS A 508 -25.39 -17.83 5.82
C LYS A 508 -24.87 -17.34 4.47
N SER A 509 -23.66 -16.77 4.44
CA SER A 509 -23.04 -16.30 3.21
C SER A 509 -22.23 -17.42 2.52
N ASN A 510 -21.70 -17.12 1.34
CA ASN A 510 -20.67 -17.90 0.66
C ASN A 510 -19.29 -17.21 0.72
N ARG A 511 -19.12 -16.24 1.64
CA ARG A 511 -17.92 -15.41 1.72
C ARG A 511 -16.76 -16.27 2.22
N TYR A 512 -15.62 -16.21 1.54
CA TYR A 512 -14.41 -16.89 1.99
C TYR A 512 -13.82 -16.18 3.21
N LEU A 513 -13.19 -16.90 4.14
CA LEU A 513 -12.75 -16.35 5.43
C LEU A 513 -11.84 -15.12 5.27
N ASN A 514 -10.91 -15.13 4.31
CA ASN A 514 -10.06 -13.97 4.02
C ASN A 514 -10.90 -12.74 3.66
N ASP A 515 -11.89 -12.89 2.77
CA ASP A 515 -12.74 -11.78 2.36
C ASP A 515 -13.63 -11.29 3.51
N ALA A 516 -14.13 -12.18 4.36
CA ALA A 516 -14.96 -11.80 5.51
C ALA A 516 -14.16 -10.99 6.56
N LEU A 517 -12.92 -11.38 6.84
CA LEU A 517 -12.01 -10.58 7.68
C LEU A 517 -11.69 -9.24 7.01
N THR A 518 -11.47 -9.23 5.68
CA THR A 518 -11.23 -8.02 4.90
C THR A 518 -12.43 -7.07 4.96
N ASP A 519 -13.66 -7.59 4.84
CA ASP A 519 -14.89 -6.80 4.91
C ASP A 519 -15.00 -6.08 6.26
N LYS A 520 -14.65 -6.76 7.35
CA LYS A 520 -14.59 -6.18 8.70
C LYS A 520 -13.48 -5.12 8.82
N ALA A 521 -12.31 -5.39 8.25
CA ALA A 521 -11.20 -4.44 8.21
C ALA A 521 -11.55 -3.16 7.47
N LEU A 522 -12.16 -3.25 6.29
CA LEU A 522 -12.60 -2.10 5.50
C LEU A 522 -13.64 -1.27 6.25
N ALA A 523 -14.63 -1.92 6.88
CA ALA A 523 -15.63 -1.21 7.68
C ALA A 523 -15.01 -0.46 8.87
N LEU A 524 -13.98 -1.04 9.51
CA LEU A 524 -13.25 -0.36 10.58
C LEU A 524 -12.37 0.77 10.06
N ILE A 525 -11.68 0.61 8.93
CA ILE A 525 -10.93 1.68 8.28
C ILE A 525 -11.87 2.86 7.95
N ASP A 526 -13.06 2.58 7.43
CA ASP A 526 -14.08 3.61 7.14
C ASP A 526 -14.53 4.34 8.40
N THR A 527 -14.80 3.57 9.46
CA THR A 527 -15.14 4.12 10.77
C THR A 527 -14.00 5.00 11.27
N PHE A 528 -12.75 4.53 11.15
CA PHE A 528 -11.60 5.28 11.59
C PHE A 528 -11.37 6.56 10.80
N ALA A 529 -11.56 6.49 9.48
CA ALA A 529 -11.50 7.60 8.54
C ALA A 529 -12.67 8.58 8.69
N SER A 530 -13.71 8.26 9.46
CA SER A 530 -14.83 9.17 9.76
C SER A 530 -14.61 10.00 11.03
N ASP A 531 -13.61 9.67 11.86
CA ASP A 531 -13.38 10.32 13.16
C ASP A 531 -12.89 11.76 13.03
N THR A 532 -13.73 12.70 13.42
CA THR A 532 -13.49 14.14 13.30
C THR A 532 -12.38 14.65 14.23
N GLU A 533 -11.96 13.88 15.25
CA GLU A 533 -10.85 14.25 16.14
C GLU A 533 -9.47 13.97 15.52
N GLY A 534 -9.41 13.30 14.37
CA GLY A 534 -8.15 13.04 13.65
C GLY A 534 -7.21 12.06 14.34
N ARG A 535 -7.70 11.27 15.30
CA ARG A 535 -6.89 10.27 16.02
C ARG A 535 -6.31 9.22 15.07
N PRO A 536 -5.02 8.83 15.20
CA PRO A 536 -4.47 7.76 14.38
C PRO A 536 -5.08 6.40 14.76
N PHE A 537 -4.92 5.40 13.89
CA PHE A 537 -5.29 4.01 14.20
C PHE A 537 -4.11 3.05 14.05
N PHE A 538 -4.16 1.97 14.83
CA PHE A 538 -3.35 0.77 14.68
C PHE A 538 -4.29 -0.39 14.36
N LEU A 539 -4.22 -0.88 13.13
CA LEU A 539 -4.96 -2.04 12.68
C LEU A 539 -3.99 -3.21 12.50
N HIS A 540 -4.09 -4.19 13.40
CA HIS A 540 -3.40 -5.46 13.30
C HIS A 540 -4.30 -6.48 12.60
N LEU A 541 -4.17 -6.56 11.28
CA LEU A 541 -4.90 -7.49 10.41
C LEU A 541 -4.08 -8.76 10.24
N ALA A 542 -4.35 -9.76 11.07
CA ALA A 542 -3.65 -11.04 11.07
C ALA A 542 -4.50 -12.12 10.41
N HIS A 543 -4.26 -12.43 9.15
CA HIS A 543 -4.99 -13.48 8.45
C HIS A 543 -4.77 -14.85 9.10
N TYR A 544 -5.80 -15.70 9.05
CA TYR A 544 -5.66 -17.15 9.28
C TYR A 544 -5.02 -17.85 8.08
N ALA A 545 -5.21 -17.29 6.87
CA ALA A 545 -4.50 -17.73 5.70
C ALA A 545 -2.99 -17.53 5.89
N VAL A 546 -2.15 -18.46 5.45
CA VAL A 546 -2.45 -19.64 4.61
C VAL A 546 -2.39 -20.98 5.37
N HIS A 547 -2.64 -20.95 6.69
CA HIS A 547 -2.55 -22.12 7.55
C HIS A 547 -3.55 -23.23 7.16
N THR A 548 -3.22 -24.47 7.51
CA THR A 548 -4.14 -25.62 7.42
C THR A 548 -5.45 -25.37 8.19
N PRO A 549 -6.58 -25.98 7.78
CA PRO A 549 -6.73 -26.90 6.64
C PRO A 549 -6.60 -26.21 5.29
N ILE A 550 -5.90 -26.85 4.33
CA ILE A 550 -5.67 -26.29 2.99
C ILE A 550 -6.95 -26.39 2.15
N GLN A 551 -7.81 -25.39 2.31
CA GLN A 551 -9.11 -25.28 1.64
C GLN A 551 -9.05 -24.13 0.65
N GLY A 552 -8.75 -24.44 -0.62
CA GLY A 552 -8.60 -23.41 -1.65
C GLY A 552 -9.86 -22.57 -1.84
N ASP A 553 -9.68 -21.31 -2.25
CA ASP A 553 -10.78 -20.48 -2.73
C ASP A 553 -11.23 -20.99 -4.11
N PHE A 554 -12.37 -21.67 -4.14
CA PHE A 554 -12.94 -22.25 -5.36
C PHE A 554 -13.22 -21.22 -6.46
N SER A 555 -13.39 -19.93 -6.15
CA SER A 555 -13.58 -18.89 -7.17
C SER A 555 -12.31 -18.60 -7.99
N LEU A 556 -11.15 -19.07 -7.53
CA LEU A 556 -9.84 -18.81 -8.14
C LEU A 556 -9.20 -20.07 -8.74
N LEU A 557 -9.77 -21.26 -8.53
CA LEU A 557 -9.14 -22.52 -8.93
C LEU A 557 -8.83 -22.60 -10.42
N ASP A 558 -9.72 -22.08 -11.27
CA ASP A 558 -9.57 -22.14 -12.73
C ASP A 558 -8.37 -21.34 -13.25
N LYS A 559 -7.76 -20.48 -12.43
CA LYS A 559 -6.54 -19.72 -12.77
C LYS A 559 -5.26 -20.54 -12.63
N TYR A 560 -5.32 -21.66 -11.92
CA TYR A 560 -4.17 -22.51 -11.62
C TYR A 560 -4.29 -23.86 -12.31
N ASP A 561 -3.15 -24.35 -12.80
CA ASP A 561 -3.05 -25.59 -13.56
C ASP A 561 -3.65 -26.78 -12.80
N THR A 562 -4.44 -27.58 -13.51
CA THR A 562 -5.04 -28.83 -13.02
C THR A 562 -4.02 -29.93 -12.77
N GLU A 563 -2.82 -29.85 -13.36
CA GLU A 563 -1.73 -30.81 -13.16
C GLU A 563 -0.98 -30.62 -11.83
N LEU A 564 -1.13 -29.46 -11.17
CA LEU A 564 -0.55 -29.22 -9.86
C LEU A 564 -1.16 -30.18 -8.81
N PRO A 565 -0.36 -30.68 -7.85
CA PRO A 565 -0.89 -31.39 -6.70
C PRO A 565 -2.00 -30.59 -6.02
N GLN A 566 -3.10 -31.25 -5.66
CA GLN A 566 -4.30 -30.58 -5.15
C GLN A 566 -4.01 -29.61 -4.00
N ALA A 567 -3.18 -30.02 -3.03
CA ALA A 567 -2.77 -29.18 -1.92
C ALA A 567 -2.06 -27.89 -2.38
N ARG A 568 -1.13 -27.99 -3.33
CA ARG A 568 -0.39 -26.84 -3.88
C ARG A 568 -1.30 -25.92 -4.70
N ARG A 569 -2.23 -26.48 -5.47
CA ARG A 569 -3.24 -25.70 -6.22
C ARG A 569 -4.19 -24.94 -5.29
N HIS A 570 -4.67 -25.59 -4.24
CA HIS A 570 -5.49 -24.95 -3.21
C HIS A 570 -4.70 -23.88 -2.44
N TYR A 571 -3.45 -24.15 -2.09
CA TYR A 571 -2.58 -23.18 -1.43
C TYR A 571 -2.38 -21.92 -2.27
N ALA A 572 -2.17 -22.08 -3.59
CA ALA A 572 -2.04 -20.96 -4.51
C ALA A 572 -3.28 -20.06 -4.53
N THR A 573 -4.49 -20.62 -4.48
CA THR A 573 -5.72 -19.81 -4.40
C THR A 573 -5.90 -19.16 -3.03
N MET A 574 -5.41 -19.77 -1.95
CA MET A 574 -5.40 -19.14 -0.62
C MET A 574 -4.47 -17.91 -0.59
N LEU A 575 -3.29 -18.01 -1.20
CA LEU A 575 -2.35 -16.89 -1.36
C LEU A 575 -2.95 -15.76 -2.20
N GLU A 576 -3.53 -16.05 -3.36
CA GLU A 576 -4.16 -15.03 -4.19
C GLU A 576 -5.39 -14.40 -3.51
N SER A 577 -6.14 -15.16 -2.70
CA SER A 577 -7.23 -14.63 -1.88
C SER A 577 -6.73 -13.70 -0.77
N MET A 578 -5.58 -14.02 -0.16
CA MET A 578 -4.90 -13.13 0.80
C MET A 578 -4.38 -11.87 0.10
N ASP A 579 -3.78 -11.98 -1.08
CA ASP A 579 -3.35 -10.82 -1.86
C ASP A 579 -4.54 -9.95 -2.31
N ARG A 580 -5.68 -10.55 -2.64
CA ARG A 580 -6.95 -9.83 -2.86
C ARG A 580 -7.38 -9.04 -1.64
N SER A 581 -7.20 -9.57 -0.41
CA SER A 581 -7.41 -8.80 0.83
C SER A 581 -6.51 -7.56 0.86
N LEU A 582 -5.19 -7.76 0.68
CA LEU A 582 -4.22 -6.67 0.66
C LEU A 582 -4.59 -5.61 -0.40
N SER A 583 -4.91 -6.03 -1.62
CA SER A 583 -5.35 -5.16 -2.72
C SER A 583 -6.51 -4.25 -2.32
N ARG A 584 -7.54 -4.84 -1.70
CA ARG A 584 -8.74 -4.11 -1.26
C ARG A 584 -8.43 -3.11 -0.16
N ILE A 585 -7.55 -3.47 0.78
CA ILE A 585 -7.12 -2.57 1.85
C ILE A 585 -6.30 -1.40 1.29
N LEU A 586 -5.28 -1.66 0.47
CA LEU A 586 -4.47 -0.62 -0.15
C LEU A 586 -5.33 0.35 -0.96
N LYS A 587 -6.21 -0.20 -1.82
CA LYS A 587 -7.18 0.61 -2.58
C LYS A 587 -8.06 1.46 -1.66
N ARG A 588 -8.51 0.92 -0.52
CA ARG A 588 -9.37 1.68 0.39
C ARG A 588 -8.61 2.82 1.08
N LEU A 589 -7.35 2.61 1.46
CA LEU A 589 -6.49 3.68 1.97
C LEU A 589 -6.32 4.80 0.92
N ASP A 590 -6.11 4.43 -0.35
CA ASP A 590 -5.99 5.40 -1.44
C ASP A 590 -7.29 6.19 -1.62
N VAL A 591 -8.43 5.48 -1.65
CA VAL A 591 -9.77 6.08 -1.77
C VAL A 591 -10.07 7.07 -0.63
N LEU A 592 -9.64 6.77 0.59
CA LEU A 592 -9.89 7.61 1.76
C LEU A 592 -8.86 8.73 1.95
N GLY A 593 -7.87 8.85 1.06
CA GLY A 593 -6.78 9.82 1.20
C GLY A 593 -5.91 9.57 2.44
N LEU A 594 -5.82 8.32 2.88
CA LEU A 594 -5.04 7.91 4.05
C LEU A 594 -3.64 7.41 3.69
N THR A 595 -3.35 7.18 2.41
CA THR A 595 -2.10 6.55 1.94
C THR A 595 -0.85 7.26 2.42
N GLU A 596 -0.78 8.59 2.30
CA GLU A 596 0.40 9.37 2.68
C GLU A 596 0.71 9.32 4.19
N ASN A 597 -0.32 9.15 5.03
CA ASN A 597 -0.18 9.07 6.50
C ASN A 597 -0.45 7.66 7.05
N THR A 598 -0.23 6.62 6.26
CA THR A 598 -0.37 5.24 6.74
C THR A 598 0.87 4.42 6.46
N LEU A 599 1.55 3.99 7.52
CA LEU A 599 2.58 2.97 7.47
C LEU A 599 1.90 1.61 7.28
N VAL A 600 2.11 0.99 6.11
CA VAL A 600 1.64 -0.37 5.82
C VAL A 600 2.81 -1.34 5.89
N ILE A 601 2.68 -2.37 6.73
CA ILE A 601 3.67 -3.44 6.86
C ILE A 601 3.01 -4.76 6.49
N PHE A 602 3.67 -5.53 5.63
CA PHE A 602 3.35 -6.92 5.34
C PHE A 602 4.42 -7.83 5.96
N PHE A 603 4.00 -8.88 6.66
CA PHE A 603 4.90 -9.84 7.31
C PHE A 603 4.27 -11.23 7.42
N SER A 604 5.05 -12.26 7.72
CA SER A 604 4.55 -13.59 8.12
C SER A 604 5.14 -14.07 9.43
N ASP A 605 4.41 -14.90 10.19
CA ASP A 605 4.79 -15.30 11.56
C ASP A 605 5.77 -16.48 11.63
N ASN A 606 5.98 -17.21 10.54
CA ASN A 606 7.03 -18.22 10.37
C ASN A 606 7.11 -18.68 8.91
N GLY A 607 8.11 -19.50 8.60
CA GLY A 607 8.27 -20.12 7.29
C GLY A 607 7.11 -21.03 6.86
N GLY A 608 7.12 -21.42 5.58
CA GLY A 608 6.07 -22.23 4.96
C GLY A 608 6.05 -23.68 5.44
N LEU A 609 4.88 -24.32 5.41
CA LEU A 609 4.73 -25.73 5.84
C LEU A 609 5.26 -26.70 4.78
N VAL A 610 6.41 -27.33 5.03
CA VAL A 610 7.05 -28.29 4.09
C VAL A 610 7.15 -29.73 4.63
N THR A 611 6.93 -29.94 5.93
CA THR A 611 7.38 -31.17 6.62
C THR A 611 6.29 -32.23 6.85
N HIS A 612 5.00 -31.95 6.57
CA HIS A 612 3.89 -32.87 6.88
C HIS A 612 2.87 -33.02 5.74
N GLY A 613 2.40 -34.26 5.52
CA GLY A 613 1.06 -34.56 4.99
C GLY A 613 0.75 -34.25 3.52
N GLY A 614 1.76 -34.11 2.65
CA GLY A 614 1.57 -33.58 1.29
C GLY A 614 1.69 -32.06 1.34
N PRO A 615 2.92 -31.54 1.46
CA PRO A 615 3.16 -30.15 1.83
C PRO A 615 2.52 -29.19 0.81
N PRO A 616 1.80 -28.15 1.27
CA PRO A 616 1.15 -27.20 0.38
C PRO A 616 2.14 -26.30 -0.37
N THR A 617 3.37 -26.16 0.15
CA THR A 617 4.41 -25.32 -0.43
C THR A 617 5.81 -25.95 -0.28
N THR A 618 6.81 -25.27 -0.85
CA THR A 618 8.24 -25.49 -0.66
C THR A 618 8.92 -24.17 -0.32
N CYS A 619 9.93 -24.20 0.57
CA CYS A 619 10.72 -23.02 0.91
C CYS A 619 11.99 -22.89 0.04
N GLU A 620 12.15 -23.75 -0.98
CA GLU A 620 13.29 -23.68 -1.88
C GLU A 620 13.47 -22.26 -2.45
N PRO A 621 14.70 -21.74 -2.46
CA PRO A 621 15.96 -22.48 -2.26
C PRO A 621 16.42 -22.55 -0.80
N LEU A 622 15.67 -22.00 0.16
CA LEU A 622 16.05 -22.06 1.58
C LEU A 622 15.82 -23.47 2.14
N ALA A 623 16.76 -23.97 2.95
CA ALA A 623 16.57 -25.24 3.65
C ALA A 623 15.45 -25.17 4.70
N GLY A 624 14.75 -26.29 4.89
CA GLY A 624 13.72 -26.43 5.92
C GLY A 624 12.42 -25.68 5.63
N GLY A 625 11.70 -25.35 6.70
CA GLY A 625 10.38 -24.70 6.67
C GLY A 625 9.85 -24.53 8.09
N LYS A 626 8.53 -24.32 8.24
CA LYS A 626 7.85 -24.23 9.55
C LYS A 626 8.37 -25.30 10.52
N GLY A 627 8.65 -24.89 11.75
CA GLY A 627 9.14 -25.77 12.82
C GLY A 627 10.57 -26.30 12.65
N THR A 628 11.40 -25.62 11.86
CA THR A 628 12.83 -25.93 11.70
C THR A 628 13.65 -24.67 11.96
N MET A 629 14.89 -24.82 12.45
CA MET A 629 15.78 -23.68 12.70
C MET A 629 16.60 -23.24 11.47
N ARG A 630 16.28 -23.82 10.32
CA ARG A 630 16.86 -23.43 9.03
C ARG A 630 16.27 -22.10 8.54
N GLU A 631 16.90 -21.48 7.54
CA GLU A 631 16.48 -20.22 6.95
C GLU A 631 15.04 -20.30 6.44
N GLY A 632 14.63 -21.42 5.85
CA GLY A 632 13.26 -21.61 5.36
C GLY A 632 12.19 -21.61 6.45
N GLY A 633 12.57 -21.85 7.72
CA GLY A 633 11.66 -21.83 8.87
C GLY A 633 11.50 -20.49 9.56
N THR A 634 12.47 -19.59 9.39
CA THR A 634 12.54 -18.32 10.13
C THR A 634 12.59 -17.10 9.22
N ARG A 635 13.03 -17.21 7.97
CA ARG A 635 13.05 -16.12 7.00
C ARG A 635 11.72 -16.03 6.28
N VAL A 636 11.14 -14.82 6.22
CA VAL A 636 9.76 -14.59 5.78
C VAL A 636 9.65 -13.35 4.89
N PRO A 637 8.62 -13.25 4.03
CA PRO A 637 8.46 -12.06 3.21
C PRO A 637 8.12 -10.85 4.10
N MET A 638 8.83 -9.74 3.88
CA MET A 638 8.54 -8.46 4.52
C MET A 638 8.56 -7.34 3.49
N LEU A 639 7.43 -6.65 3.38
CA LEU A 639 7.25 -5.46 2.53
C LEU A 639 6.72 -4.31 3.39
N LEU A 640 7.14 -3.10 3.07
CA LEU A 640 6.70 -1.91 3.79
C LEU A 640 6.45 -0.77 2.82
N ARG A 641 5.33 -0.07 2.97
CA ARG A 641 5.03 1.16 2.24
C ARG A 641 4.75 2.29 3.21
N TRP A 642 5.53 3.37 3.08
CA TRP A 642 5.31 4.61 3.81
C TRP A 642 5.75 5.80 2.94
N PRO A 643 4.82 6.40 2.18
CA PRO A 643 5.14 7.50 1.28
C PRO A 643 5.86 8.65 1.98
N GLY A 644 6.90 9.20 1.34
CA GLY A 644 7.73 10.27 1.89
C GLY A 644 8.68 9.87 3.02
N LYS A 645 8.69 8.59 3.45
CA LYS A 645 9.58 8.05 4.50
C LYS A 645 10.40 6.85 4.05
N ALA A 646 9.85 5.99 3.20
CA ALA A 646 10.57 4.89 2.57
C ALA A 646 10.80 5.19 1.09
N GLU A 647 11.99 4.90 0.57
CA GLU A 647 12.27 5.03 -0.86
C GLU A 647 11.54 3.92 -1.66
N PRO A 648 10.62 4.27 -2.58
CA PRO A 648 9.85 3.28 -3.33
C PRO A 648 10.71 2.42 -4.26
N GLY A 649 10.35 1.14 -4.40
CA GLY A 649 10.99 0.20 -5.32
C GLY A 649 12.37 -0.29 -4.86
N THR A 650 12.75 -0.04 -3.61
CA THR A 650 14.06 -0.39 -3.08
C THR A 650 14.05 -1.72 -2.31
N ALA A 651 15.24 -2.23 -2.03
CA ALA A 651 15.43 -3.44 -1.23
C ALA A 651 16.44 -3.19 -0.11
N CYS A 652 16.16 -3.73 1.07
CA CYS A 652 17.07 -3.75 2.20
C CYS A 652 17.50 -5.20 2.48
N SER A 653 18.81 -5.43 2.60
CA SER A 653 19.40 -6.73 2.96
C SER A 653 19.90 -6.80 4.39
N THR A 654 19.76 -5.72 5.17
CA THR A 654 20.12 -5.73 6.60
C THR A 654 19.18 -6.65 7.38
N PRO A 655 19.71 -7.57 8.22
CA PRO A 655 18.88 -8.48 9.01
C PRO A 655 17.98 -7.78 10.03
N VAL A 656 16.67 -8.00 9.90
CA VAL A 656 15.64 -7.56 10.85
C VAL A 656 14.90 -8.77 11.42
N ILE A 657 14.37 -8.67 12.63
CA ILE A 657 13.71 -9.78 13.34
C ILE A 657 12.43 -9.31 14.03
N SER A 658 11.47 -10.21 14.29
CA SER A 658 10.13 -9.84 14.74
C SER A 658 10.03 -9.08 16.08
N ASP A 659 11.01 -9.21 16.98
CA ASP A 659 11.04 -8.41 18.21
C ASP A 659 11.38 -6.93 17.95
N ASP A 660 11.85 -6.58 16.76
CA ASP A 660 12.11 -5.19 16.33
C ASP A 660 10.86 -4.37 16.06
N PHE A 661 9.70 -5.00 15.87
CA PHE A 661 8.49 -4.29 15.44
C PHE A 661 7.97 -3.33 16.51
N LEU A 662 7.92 -3.74 17.79
CA LEU A 662 7.47 -2.83 18.85
C LEU A 662 8.31 -1.56 18.90
N PRO A 663 9.66 -1.61 19.06
CA PRO A 663 10.43 -0.39 19.12
C PRO A 663 10.32 0.43 17.82
N THR A 664 10.33 -0.21 16.66
CA THR A 664 10.18 0.51 15.38
C THR A 664 8.84 1.25 15.27
N LEU A 665 7.74 0.62 15.68
CA LEU A 665 6.41 1.19 15.56
C LEU A 665 6.16 2.29 16.60
N LEU A 666 6.80 2.23 17.77
CA LEU A 666 6.80 3.34 18.72
C LEU A 666 7.60 4.53 18.20
N GLU A 667 8.79 4.29 17.61
CA GLU A 667 9.58 5.35 16.99
C GLU A 667 8.82 6.02 15.82
N ALA A 668 8.19 5.20 14.96
CA ALA A 668 7.35 5.69 13.87
C ALA A 668 6.17 6.54 14.36
N ALA A 669 5.63 6.22 15.55
CA ALA A 669 4.56 6.96 16.20
C ALA A 669 5.04 8.18 17.03
N ASP A 670 6.35 8.48 17.04
CA ASP A 670 6.96 9.52 17.88
C ASP A 670 6.62 9.31 19.38
N ILE A 671 6.62 8.05 19.83
CA ILE A 671 6.36 7.65 21.21
C ILE A 671 7.67 7.22 21.86
N ALA A 672 7.98 7.83 23.00
CA ALA A 672 9.18 7.49 23.77
C ALA A 672 9.13 6.01 24.22
N PHE A 673 10.26 5.32 24.06
CA PHE A 673 10.42 3.95 24.51
C PHE A 673 10.21 3.83 26.02
N PRO A 674 9.34 2.93 26.50
CA PRO A 674 9.34 2.54 27.91
C PRO A 674 10.73 2.04 28.31
N LYS A 675 11.21 2.45 29.48
CA LYS A 675 12.52 2.00 29.96
C LYS A 675 12.49 0.51 30.29
N GLY A 676 13.33 -0.29 29.62
CA GLY A 676 13.87 -1.55 30.16
C GLY A 676 13.17 -2.87 29.81
N ASP A 677 12.30 -2.93 28.79
CA ASP A 677 11.44 -4.12 28.59
C ASP A 677 11.45 -4.78 27.19
N PHE A 678 12.32 -4.36 26.27
CA PHE A 678 12.34 -4.90 24.89
C PHE A 678 13.74 -5.39 24.50
N ASP A 679 13.78 -6.47 23.72
CA ASP A 679 15.00 -7.06 23.17
C ASP A 679 15.29 -6.55 21.75
N GLY A 680 14.25 -6.12 21.02
CA GLY A 680 14.36 -5.64 19.65
C GLY A 680 15.03 -4.27 19.50
N LEU A 681 15.46 -3.98 18.28
CA LEU A 681 16.05 -2.71 17.88
C LEU A 681 15.20 -2.08 16.79
N SER A 682 14.92 -0.79 16.89
CA SER A 682 14.21 -0.09 15.83
C SER A 682 15.01 -0.14 14.53
N TRP A 683 14.35 -0.54 13.43
CA TRP A 683 14.92 -0.53 12.09
C TRP A 683 14.52 0.71 11.28
N LEU A 684 13.89 1.71 11.88
CA LEU A 684 13.32 2.86 11.16
C LEU A 684 14.38 3.63 10.34
N SER A 685 15.62 3.71 10.85
CA SER A 685 16.73 4.36 10.15
C SER A 685 17.08 3.70 8.81
N LEU A 686 16.81 2.40 8.65
CA LEU A 686 17.03 1.67 7.40
C LEU A 686 16.18 2.21 6.24
N LEU A 687 15.03 2.85 6.53
CA LEU A 687 14.17 3.43 5.50
C LEU A 687 14.84 4.60 4.77
N ASN A 688 15.83 5.24 5.40
CA ASN A 688 16.61 6.35 4.84
C ASN A 688 18.01 5.90 4.37
N GLY A 689 18.25 4.58 4.24
CA GLY A 689 19.53 4.03 3.80
C GLY A 689 20.64 4.06 4.86
N GLU A 690 20.31 4.34 6.13
CA GLU A 690 21.27 4.24 7.23
C GLU A 690 21.53 2.79 7.65
N SER A 691 22.54 2.55 8.48
CA SER A 691 22.91 1.23 8.99
C SER A 691 22.44 1.01 10.42
N LEU A 692 22.09 -0.23 10.78
CA LEU A 692 21.93 -0.62 12.18
C LEU A 692 23.28 -0.95 12.82
N PRO A 693 23.40 -0.79 14.15
CA PRO A 693 24.55 -1.32 14.89
C PRO A 693 24.70 -2.83 14.67
N ASN A 694 25.95 -3.30 14.65
CA ASN A 694 26.24 -4.73 14.65
C ASN A 694 25.59 -5.39 15.85
N ARG A 695 24.79 -6.41 15.59
CA ARG A 695 24.03 -7.11 16.63
C ARG A 695 23.99 -8.62 16.38
N THR A 696 23.48 -9.31 17.37
CA THR A 696 23.26 -10.75 17.36
C THR A 696 21.76 -11.00 17.26
N LEU A 697 21.33 -11.86 16.34
CA LEU A 697 19.97 -12.38 16.32
C LEU A 697 19.97 -13.72 17.05
N LEU A 698 18.93 -13.98 17.85
CA LEU A 698 18.85 -15.15 18.71
C LEU A 698 17.51 -15.86 18.53
N TRP A 699 17.57 -17.19 18.42
CA TRP A 699 16.41 -18.06 18.39
C TRP A 699 16.56 -19.15 19.45
N HIS A 700 15.48 -19.38 20.19
CA HIS A 700 15.44 -20.43 21.19
C HIS A 700 14.13 -21.22 21.06
N TRP A 701 14.24 -22.47 20.63
CA TRP A 701 13.10 -23.35 20.39
C TRP A 701 13.34 -24.77 20.94
N PRO A 702 13.27 -24.92 22.27
CA PRO A 702 13.56 -26.18 22.96
C PRO A 702 12.39 -27.19 22.91
N HIS A 703 11.80 -27.41 21.73
CA HIS A 703 10.55 -28.18 21.58
C HIS A 703 10.58 -29.17 20.42
N TYR A 704 9.72 -30.20 20.54
CA TYR A 704 9.34 -31.05 19.41
C TYR A 704 7.98 -30.61 18.88
N TRP A 705 7.88 -30.44 17.55
CA TRP A 705 6.64 -30.02 16.89
C TRP A 705 6.03 -31.13 16.02
N ALA A 706 6.87 -31.90 15.35
CA ALA A 706 6.48 -32.96 14.43
C ALA A 706 6.35 -34.31 15.12
N SER A 707 5.51 -35.19 14.57
CA SER A 707 5.44 -36.58 15.05
C SER A 707 6.75 -37.33 14.76
N LYS A 708 7.05 -38.37 15.55
CA LYS A 708 8.29 -39.14 15.42
C LYS A 708 8.62 -39.58 13.98
N PRO A 709 7.68 -40.12 13.18
CA PRO A 709 8.00 -40.52 11.80
C PRO A 709 8.53 -39.38 10.92
N PHE A 710 8.06 -38.15 11.11
CA PHE A 710 8.57 -36.99 10.38
C PHE A 710 9.94 -36.54 10.92
N ARG A 711 10.15 -36.62 12.24
CA ARG A 711 11.47 -36.35 12.85
C ARG A 711 12.53 -37.35 12.40
N ASP A 712 12.16 -38.61 12.23
CA ASP A 712 13.07 -39.65 11.73
C ASP A 712 13.41 -39.46 10.24
N GLN A 713 12.58 -38.74 9.48
CA GLN A 713 12.82 -38.44 8.07
C GLN A 713 13.72 -37.22 7.86
N TRP A 714 13.71 -36.27 8.80
CA TRP A 714 14.38 -34.98 8.67
C TRP A 714 15.17 -34.67 9.95
N ASP A 715 16.49 -34.73 9.84
CA ASP A 715 17.44 -34.56 10.95
C ASP A 715 17.47 -33.13 11.56
N PHE A 716 16.94 -32.15 10.83
CA PHE A 716 16.77 -30.76 11.26
C PHE A 716 15.40 -30.47 11.93
N ILE A 717 14.67 -31.50 12.36
CA ILE A 717 13.45 -31.35 13.17
C ILE A 717 13.68 -31.87 14.60
N GLY A 718 13.63 -30.97 15.58
CA GLY A 718 13.92 -31.26 16.98
C GLY A 718 14.05 -29.98 17.81
N PRO A 719 14.42 -30.10 19.09
CA PRO A 719 14.76 -28.95 19.92
C PRO A 719 16.06 -28.30 19.42
N PHE A 720 16.01 -26.98 19.19
CA PHE A 720 17.15 -26.20 18.70
C PHE A 720 17.34 -24.87 19.45
N SER A 721 18.55 -24.35 19.39
CA SER A 721 18.82 -22.94 19.62
C SER A 721 19.78 -22.44 18.56
N ALA A 722 19.60 -21.22 18.10
CA ALA A 722 20.43 -20.66 17.05
C ALA A 722 20.77 -19.21 17.32
N LEU A 723 21.88 -18.80 16.72
CA LEU A 723 22.37 -17.45 16.80
C LEU A 723 22.93 -17.05 15.45
N ARG A 724 22.65 -15.82 15.01
CA ARG A 724 23.28 -15.21 13.85
C ARG A 724 24.08 -13.99 14.30
N LYS A 725 25.35 -13.94 13.90
CA LYS A 725 26.25 -12.80 14.15
C LYS A 725 27.01 -12.47 12.87
N GLY A 726 26.63 -11.35 12.27
CA GLY A 726 27.10 -10.99 10.93
C GLY A 726 26.65 -12.03 9.91
N ASP A 727 27.60 -12.55 9.13
CA ASP A 727 27.34 -13.52 8.08
C ASP A 727 27.18 -14.95 8.62
N TYR A 728 27.62 -15.22 9.84
CA TYR A 728 27.63 -16.56 10.39
C TYR A 728 26.40 -16.87 11.22
N LYS A 729 25.86 -18.07 11.02
CA LYS A 729 24.77 -18.64 11.81
C LYS A 729 25.24 -19.97 12.42
N ILE A 730 25.03 -20.10 13.73
CA ILE A 730 25.26 -21.32 14.49
C ILE A 730 23.91 -21.91 14.90
N VAL A 731 23.73 -23.21 14.70
CA VAL A 731 22.56 -23.96 15.18
C VAL A 731 23.04 -25.06 16.12
N TRP A 732 22.55 -25.04 17.36
CA TRP A 732 22.76 -26.08 18.35
C TRP A 732 21.58 -27.05 18.36
N ARG A 733 21.87 -28.33 18.17
CA ARG A 733 20.93 -29.44 18.21
C ARG A 733 20.99 -30.08 19.59
N TRP A 734 19.88 -30.03 20.33
CA TRP A 734 19.86 -30.53 21.71
C TRP A 734 19.82 -32.06 21.77
N ASP A 735 19.27 -32.74 20.77
CA ASP A 735 19.12 -34.21 20.78
C ASP A 735 20.45 -34.98 20.75
N ASP A 736 21.46 -34.43 20.09
CA ASP A 736 22.77 -35.06 19.92
C ASP A 736 23.95 -34.13 20.26
N GLU A 737 23.65 -33.01 20.91
CA GLU A 737 24.63 -32.03 21.39
C GLU A 737 25.62 -31.58 20.31
N ARG A 738 25.13 -31.43 19.08
CA ARG A 738 25.92 -31.05 17.91
C ARG A 738 25.64 -29.61 17.48
N ALA A 739 26.70 -28.93 17.07
CA ALA A 739 26.62 -27.63 16.42
C ALA A 739 26.74 -27.75 14.89
N GLU A 740 26.01 -26.89 14.17
CA GLU A 740 26.11 -26.70 12.72
C GLU A 740 26.38 -25.23 12.43
N LEU A 741 27.37 -24.95 11.59
CA LEU A 741 27.86 -23.59 11.30
C LEU A 741 27.67 -23.28 9.82
N PHE A 742 27.03 -22.16 9.51
CA PHE A 742 26.78 -21.71 8.14
C PHE A 742 27.27 -20.29 7.93
N ASN A 743 27.85 -20.01 6.75
CA ASN A 743 28.14 -18.67 6.27
C ASN A 743 27.02 -18.23 5.31
N LEU A 744 26.08 -17.42 5.78
CA LEU A 744 24.89 -17.00 5.03
C LEU A 744 25.18 -15.98 3.93
N ALA A 745 26.37 -15.38 3.89
CA ALA A 745 26.78 -14.51 2.77
C ALA A 745 27.16 -15.33 1.53
N GLU A 746 27.74 -16.51 1.72
CA GLU A 746 28.18 -17.41 0.64
C GLU A 746 27.18 -18.54 0.38
N ASP A 747 26.50 -19.00 1.43
CA ASP A 747 25.51 -20.07 1.41
C ASP A 747 24.24 -19.67 2.17
N PRO A 748 23.42 -18.76 1.59
CA PRO A 748 22.15 -18.34 2.19
C PRO A 748 21.11 -19.48 2.24
N TRP A 749 21.42 -20.64 1.68
CA TRP A 749 20.56 -21.82 1.58
C TRP A 749 20.84 -22.86 2.68
N GLU A 750 21.97 -22.73 3.39
CA GLU A 750 22.45 -23.64 4.45
C GLU A 750 22.70 -25.08 3.95
N HIS A 751 23.32 -25.23 2.78
CA HIS A 751 23.65 -26.54 2.22
C HIS A 751 25.03 -27.08 2.68
N HIS A 752 25.90 -26.23 3.23
CA HIS A 752 27.27 -26.58 3.61
C HIS A 752 27.55 -26.25 5.08
N ASP A 753 27.61 -27.30 5.92
CA ASP A 753 28.01 -27.19 7.32
C ASP A 753 29.54 -27.02 7.45
N LEU A 754 29.95 -25.88 8.00
CA LEU A 754 31.34 -25.51 8.25
C LEU A 754 31.85 -25.96 9.62
N SER A 755 31.02 -26.58 10.47
CA SER A 755 31.39 -26.91 11.86
C SER A 755 32.68 -27.75 11.97
N ALA A 756 32.91 -28.66 11.03
CA ALA A 756 34.11 -29.50 10.97
C ALA A 756 35.34 -28.81 10.37
N THR A 757 35.14 -27.79 9.53
CA THR A 757 36.23 -27.08 8.84
C THR A 757 36.65 -25.79 9.55
N GLU A 758 35.75 -25.19 10.33
CA GLU A 758 35.95 -23.97 11.11
C GLU A 758 35.66 -24.19 12.61
N PRO A 759 36.34 -25.15 13.28
CA PRO A 759 35.98 -25.57 14.65
C PRO A 759 36.17 -24.45 15.69
N ASN A 760 37.17 -23.58 15.52
CA ASN A 760 37.40 -22.48 16.45
C ASN A 760 36.26 -21.45 16.43
N LEU A 761 35.76 -21.12 15.23
CA LEU A 761 34.63 -20.21 15.07
C LEU A 761 33.35 -20.85 15.59
N CYS A 762 33.16 -22.15 15.33
CA CYS A 762 32.07 -22.94 15.87
C CYS A 762 32.02 -22.86 17.41
N SER A 763 33.10 -23.21 18.10
CA SER A 763 33.19 -23.14 19.57
C SER A 763 32.98 -21.71 20.09
N GLN A 764 33.51 -20.70 19.40
CA GLN A 764 33.29 -19.29 19.78
C GLN A 764 31.81 -18.91 19.71
N LEU A 765 31.10 -19.26 18.63
CA LEU A 765 29.70 -18.89 18.45
C LEU A 765 28.77 -19.71 19.36
N VAL A 766 29.08 -20.98 19.63
CA VAL A 766 28.36 -21.79 20.65
C VAL A 766 28.49 -21.15 22.03
N ARG A 767 29.67 -20.66 22.40
CA ARG A 767 29.86 -19.96 23.67
C ARG A 767 29.02 -18.70 23.77
N ILE A 768 28.99 -17.88 22.71
CA ILE A 768 28.18 -16.66 22.66
C ILE A 768 26.68 -17.01 22.71
N LEU A 769 26.25 -18.08 22.03
CA LEU A 769 24.87 -18.58 22.09
C LEU A 769 24.49 -18.93 23.53
N ALA A 770 25.32 -19.70 24.24
CA ALA A 770 25.07 -20.06 25.64
C ALA A 770 25.04 -18.81 26.55
N GLU A 771 26.01 -17.91 26.42
CA GLU A 771 26.06 -16.64 27.17
C GLU A 771 24.75 -15.83 26.99
N LYS A 772 24.27 -15.70 25.76
CA LYS A 772 23.03 -14.96 25.45
C LYS A 772 21.78 -15.61 26.02
N LEU A 773 21.68 -16.94 25.95
CA LEU A 773 20.55 -17.66 26.53
C LEU A 773 20.53 -17.56 28.05
N ILE A 774 21.70 -17.58 28.70
CA ILE A 774 21.84 -17.37 30.15
C ILE A 774 21.41 -15.95 30.53
N GLU A 775 21.85 -14.92 29.78
CA GLU A 775 21.46 -13.53 30.00
C GLU A 775 19.94 -13.32 29.95
N MET A 776 19.23 -14.10 29.13
CA MET A 776 17.77 -14.04 28.95
C MET A 776 16.98 -14.94 29.90
N ASP A 777 17.63 -15.66 30.84
CA ASP A 777 16.99 -16.67 31.72
C ASP A 777 16.19 -17.73 30.93
N ALA A 778 16.68 -18.11 29.74
CA ALA A 778 15.99 -19.02 28.83
C ALA A 778 15.83 -20.43 29.45
N LYS A 779 14.65 -21.04 29.29
CA LYS A 779 14.34 -22.38 29.81
C LYS A 779 14.71 -23.47 28.82
N ARG A 780 15.41 -24.51 29.28
CA ARG A 780 15.97 -25.54 28.41
C ARG A 780 15.19 -26.86 28.44
N PRO A 781 15.42 -27.77 27.48
CA PRO A 781 14.95 -29.15 27.61
C PRO A 781 15.39 -29.75 28.96
N ARG A 782 14.68 -30.78 29.42
CA ARG A 782 14.94 -31.43 30.71
C ARG A 782 15.14 -32.93 30.56
N PHE A 783 15.89 -33.53 31.47
CA PHE A 783 15.91 -34.98 31.62
C PHE A 783 14.51 -35.47 32.05
N HIS A 784 14.04 -36.58 31.47
CA HIS A 784 12.74 -37.16 31.84
C HIS A 784 12.76 -37.71 33.27
N GLU A 785 13.88 -38.30 33.69
CA GLU A 785 14.02 -39.02 34.96
C GLU A 785 14.13 -38.07 36.15
N THR A 786 14.92 -37.00 36.01
CA THR A 786 15.24 -36.08 37.12
C THR A 786 14.43 -34.78 37.06
N GLY A 787 13.96 -34.39 35.87
CA GLY A 787 13.37 -33.07 35.64
C GLY A 787 14.38 -31.92 35.71
N GLU A 788 15.68 -32.20 35.79
CA GLU A 788 16.73 -31.18 35.73
C GLU A 788 16.93 -30.69 34.30
N GLU A 789 17.33 -29.43 34.14
CA GLU A 789 17.63 -28.85 32.82
C GLU A 789 18.91 -29.45 32.22
N ILE A 790 18.87 -29.72 30.91
CA ILE A 790 20.04 -30.16 30.13
C ILE A 790 21.14 -29.08 30.19
N PRO A 791 22.44 -29.44 30.32
CA PRO A 791 23.55 -28.49 30.33
C PRO A 791 23.53 -27.50 29.16
N TRP A 792 24.13 -26.33 29.37
CA TRP A 792 24.20 -25.30 28.33
C TRP A 792 25.07 -25.78 27.16
N PRO A 793 24.82 -25.29 25.92
CA PRO A 793 25.67 -25.60 24.77
C PRO A 793 27.14 -25.34 25.06
N SER A 794 27.99 -26.34 24.84
CA SER A 794 29.44 -26.23 25.01
C SER A 794 30.15 -27.17 24.04
N LEU A 795 31.26 -26.70 23.46
CA LEU A 795 32.21 -27.52 22.73
C LEU A 795 33.57 -27.43 23.46
N GLU A 796 34.30 -28.53 23.51
CA GLU A 796 35.66 -28.60 24.10
C GLU A 796 36.69 -27.76 23.33
#